data_AF-A0A849T2I5-F1
#
_entry.id   AF-A0A849T2I5-F1
#
_cell.length_a   1.000
_cell.length_b   1.000
_cell.length_c   1.000
_cell.angle_alpha   90.00
_cell.angle_beta   90.00
_cell.angle_gamma   90.00
#
_symmetry.space_group_name_H-M   'P 1'
#
loop_
_entity.id
_entity.type
_entity.pdbx_description
1 polymer ?
#
loop_
_entity_poly.entity_id
_entity_poly.type
_entity_poly.pdbx_seq_one_letter_code
_entity_poly.pdbx_strand_id
1 'polypeptide(L)'
;MNRNTSQVRSRLVYLAAAVTGLFVLAGCSKGVEKTFIENQAPVVRLTQAPVTPQNREDYAYRMNWVGYDPDGRIDHFVYAIDPPNVDLPDSSWTNTTLNEQLFFFKASVPDEPINPISASSADYHVFAIRAVDDQGRQSETAFRAFFSVTACPQIVIRSPRPSLDEPILTPATTITWGGIDPDGLTGKPVYYRFRLFSRRNGDFPGIPDFIRFATTPASPNSPGTTDSFRRLYAPTFGPSAHCPTCTRWDSVPGDTTQAKFTNLIPQEQYLFVVTGFDDAGAYDPVWTRLRNLLQFVVGYAGQKGPRIRMFNEFFDYEYLVPGYFSNPEREVLIEVPSDLPVTINWIATPPPGADMRRYRWVMDLEDLQDETQRSGPNDWYHWSAYSLNTTSATVGPFTVNGEVHRFFIEAEDNNGLKSLGIVRFTVVRGTFVGDTLENEGNRYADVLFVKDTRYSVDRYNGTNLITPVGSWPTSAELDSFFFARGNFPWKKYPSGSISRPGIFHGYLWDTLGTRGIQTGVVPLSRLSKFKSVIWYTDAGGASLLALPTDTRFPTTSLRFMSSPGQASTLSIYARQGGQVWLFGGGAATAIMNPWNRGPAETYTDPETNGNEGELMPGRFMFDFVHWRNGLLLTTAGGARQVVDEFNGTSASRGWAGAPDYSRTPFLLQARRVAEPTDAPPPLRFGDADWYQTFYFTELIHVPTFIREDVNGALPGGEESTLDTLYYATGGASGFRRPVMTYYHGLDFPAFGQSRAKIVFSGFPLWYFSRPQAMQLGDFVLQDLFGHVRDASADRSFPIAPTGGAASATSGAANRGGPGNTSATRAARNGRER
;
A
#
# COMPACT_ATOMS: atom_id res chain seq x y z
N MET A 1 34.97 40.00 -30.09
CA MET A 1 34.32 39.88 -31.41
C MET A 1 33.34 41.04 -31.56
N ASN A 2 33.58 41.85 -32.60
CA ASN A 2 33.01 43.15 -32.96
C ASN A 2 31.46 43.17 -32.90
N ARG A 3 30.77 44.12 -32.23
CA ARG A 3 30.53 45.55 -32.56
C ARG A 3 30.12 45.80 -34.01
N ASN A 4 28.94 46.43 -34.19
CA ASN A 4 28.66 47.60 -35.06
C ASN A 4 27.18 47.63 -35.53
N THR A 5 26.51 48.73 -35.83
CA THR A 5 26.50 50.16 -35.45
C THR A 5 25.29 50.76 -36.19
N SER A 6 24.75 51.84 -35.63
CA SER A 6 23.73 52.76 -36.17
C SER A 6 24.07 53.45 -37.50
N GLN A 7 23.05 54.18 -38.02
CA GLN A 7 23.02 55.29 -38.99
C GLN A 7 22.48 54.90 -40.38
N VAL A 8 21.62 55.67 -41.06
CA VAL A 8 21.90 57.03 -41.57
C VAL A 8 20.62 57.83 -41.92
N ARG A 9 20.58 59.04 -41.34
CA ARG A 9 20.29 60.39 -41.88
C ARG A 9 19.12 60.70 -42.83
N SER A 10 18.43 61.75 -42.40
CA SER A 10 17.72 62.79 -43.12
C SER A 10 18.55 63.53 -44.20
N ARG A 11 17.89 63.99 -45.28
CA ARG A 11 17.86 65.40 -45.77
C ARG A 11 17.18 65.59 -47.16
N LEU A 12 16.35 66.65 -47.21
CA LEU A 12 16.10 67.62 -48.30
C LEU A 12 15.39 67.19 -49.61
N VAL A 13 14.40 67.96 -50.07
CA VAL A 13 14.50 68.96 -51.17
C VAL A 13 13.14 69.68 -51.39
N TYR A 14 13.22 70.99 -51.67
CA TYR A 14 12.17 71.99 -51.94
C TYR A 14 11.72 72.04 -53.43
N LEU A 15 10.67 72.85 -53.70
CA LEU A 15 10.14 73.40 -54.98
C LEU A 15 8.98 72.59 -55.64
N ALA A 16 7.89 73.15 -56.18
CA ALA A 16 7.59 74.51 -56.64
C ALA A 16 6.06 74.85 -56.72
N ALA A 17 5.77 76.16 -56.57
CA ALA A 17 4.84 77.04 -57.33
C ALA A 17 3.70 76.41 -58.20
N ALA A 18 2.42 76.63 -57.88
CA ALA A 18 1.57 77.80 -58.22
C ALA A 18 0.83 77.69 -59.58
N VAL A 19 -0.50 77.46 -59.54
CA VAL A 19 -1.49 77.83 -60.58
C VAL A 19 -2.77 78.32 -59.89
N THR A 20 -3.03 79.62 -60.06
CA THR A 20 -4.29 80.31 -60.43
C THR A 20 -5.62 79.60 -60.12
N GLY A 21 -6.66 80.19 -59.52
CA GLY A 21 -6.97 81.56 -59.16
C GLY A 21 -8.51 81.73 -59.08
N LEU A 22 -8.94 82.71 -58.27
CA LEU A 22 -10.26 83.37 -58.23
C LEU A 22 -11.51 82.59 -57.76
N PHE A 23 -11.97 82.91 -56.55
CA PHE A 23 -13.28 83.50 -56.18
C PHE A 23 -13.16 83.91 -54.69
N VAL A 24 -12.84 85.16 -54.34
CA VAL A 24 -13.77 86.29 -54.13
C VAL A 24 -14.92 85.94 -53.17
N LEU A 25 -14.68 86.34 -51.92
CA LEU A 25 -15.59 86.98 -50.96
C LEU A 25 -16.68 86.14 -50.25
N ALA A 26 -16.71 86.39 -48.93
CA ALA A 26 -17.78 86.15 -47.97
C ALA A 26 -18.02 84.69 -47.53
N GLY A 27 -17.43 84.32 -46.39
CA GLY A 27 -17.71 83.05 -45.71
C GLY A 27 -17.32 83.10 -44.24
N CYS A 28 -17.99 83.99 -43.48
CA CYS A 28 -18.07 84.03 -42.02
C CYS A 28 -16.86 83.48 -41.24
N SER A 29 -15.89 84.34 -40.93
CA SER A 29 -15.33 84.33 -39.58
C SER A 29 -16.47 84.73 -38.64
N LYS A 30 -17.34 83.78 -38.28
CA LYS A 30 -17.96 83.89 -36.96
C LYS A 30 -16.76 83.86 -36.03
N GLY A 31 -16.45 85.02 -35.45
CA GLY A 31 -15.84 85.00 -34.14
C GLY A 31 -16.68 84.00 -33.37
N VAL A 32 -16.11 82.84 -33.06
CA VAL A 32 -16.60 82.10 -31.91
C VAL A 32 -16.36 83.11 -30.81
N GLU A 33 -17.42 83.84 -30.46
CA GLU A 33 -17.54 84.37 -29.11
C GLU A 33 -17.12 83.18 -28.25
N LYS A 34 -15.89 83.22 -27.76
CA LYS A 34 -15.60 82.68 -26.46
C LYS A 34 -16.40 83.57 -25.52
N THR A 35 -17.72 83.39 -25.52
CA THR A 35 -18.47 83.47 -24.29
C THR A 35 -17.67 82.54 -23.40
N PHE A 36 -16.86 83.11 -22.52
CA PHE A 36 -16.27 82.36 -21.43
C PHE A 36 -17.49 81.86 -20.66
N ILE A 37 -17.97 80.68 -21.05
CA ILE A 37 -18.84 79.90 -20.19
C ILE A 37 -17.96 79.69 -18.97
N GLU A 38 -18.41 80.22 -17.84
CA GLU A 38 -17.71 80.02 -16.58
C GLU A 38 -17.58 78.52 -16.38
N ASN A 39 -16.34 78.04 -16.20
CA ASN A 39 -16.03 76.61 -16.08
C ASN A 39 -17.02 75.95 -15.12
N GLN A 40 -17.78 74.94 -15.52
CA GLN A 40 -18.74 74.31 -14.60
C GLN A 40 -18.06 73.16 -13.85
N ALA A 41 -18.57 72.82 -12.67
CA ALA A 41 -18.03 71.65 -11.98
C ALA A 41 -18.48 70.37 -12.72
N PRO A 42 -17.57 69.43 -12.99
CA PRO A 42 -17.96 68.15 -13.55
C PRO A 42 -18.82 67.36 -12.54
N VAL A 43 -19.48 66.30 -13.01
CA VAL A 43 -20.28 65.38 -12.18
C VAL A 43 -19.72 63.97 -12.35
N VAL A 44 -19.59 63.22 -11.26
CA VAL A 44 -19.22 61.79 -11.27
C VAL A 44 -20.32 60.94 -10.67
N ARG A 45 -20.53 59.74 -11.21
CA ARG A 45 -21.47 58.76 -10.65
C ARG A 45 -20.89 57.35 -10.74
N LEU A 46 -21.00 56.60 -9.65
CA LEU A 46 -20.74 55.16 -9.61
C LEU A 46 -21.87 54.40 -10.31
N THR A 47 -21.53 53.65 -11.36
CA THR A 47 -22.47 52.86 -12.16
C THR A 47 -22.48 51.38 -11.77
N GLN A 48 -21.39 50.90 -11.18
CA GLN A 48 -21.30 49.59 -10.53
C GLN A 48 -20.50 49.77 -9.24
N ALA A 49 -21.18 49.74 -8.10
CA ALA A 49 -20.60 49.80 -6.78
C ALA A 49 -21.61 49.25 -5.75
N PRO A 50 -21.17 48.81 -4.57
CA PRO A 50 -22.06 48.35 -3.51
C PRO A 50 -23.09 49.43 -3.16
N VAL A 51 -24.35 49.04 -2.98
CA VAL A 51 -25.46 50.01 -2.91
C VAL A 51 -25.71 50.48 -1.49
N THR A 52 -25.51 49.61 -0.50
CA THR A 52 -25.79 49.90 0.91
C THR A 52 -24.57 49.66 1.79
N PRO A 53 -24.40 50.43 2.89
CA PRO A 53 -23.35 50.20 3.89
C PRO A 53 -23.38 48.82 4.56
N GLN A 54 -24.47 48.07 4.40
CA GLN A 54 -24.67 46.73 4.94
C GLN A 54 -24.32 45.64 3.92
N ASN A 55 -24.04 45.98 2.66
CA ASN A 55 -23.65 45.02 1.65
C ASN A 55 -22.34 44.33 2.07
N ARG A 56 -22.30 43.01 1.86
CA ARG A 56 -21.12 42.17 2.03
C ARG A 56 -20.72 41.69 0.64
N GLU A 57 -19.57 42.15 0.17
CA GLU A 57 -19.12 41.99 -1.21
C GLU A 57 -17.75 41.33 -1.20
N ASP A 58 -17.42 40.59 -2.26
CA ASP A 58 -16.12 39.93 -2.39
C ASP A 58 -14.96 40.94 -2.23
N TYR A 59 -13.88 40.55 -1.57
CA TYR A 59 -12.71 41.41 -1.34
C TYR A 59 -12.08 41.88 -2.67
N ALA A 60 -12.23 41.10 -3.74
CA ALA A 60 -11.88 41.50 -5.09
C ALA A 60 -13.12 42.05 -5.83
N TYR A 61 -13.34 43.36 -5.79
CA TYR A 61 -14.55 43.99 -6.35
C TYR A 61 -14.24 44.94 -7.51
N ARG A 62 -14.93 44.76 -8.65
CA ARG A 62 -14.86 45.67 -9.79
C ARG A 62 -15.81 46.85 -9.61
N MET A 63 -15.26 48.06 -9.55
CA MET A 63 -16.03 49.30 -9.50
C MET A 63 -16.00 50.01 -10.85
N ASN A 64 -17.16 50.54 -11.26
CA ASN A 64 -17.31 51.31 -12.49
C ASN A 64 -17.88 52.70 -12.19
N TRP A 65 -17.40 53.70 -12.90
CA TRP A 65 -17.85 55.08 -12.79
C TRP A 65 -17.89 55.78 -14.14
N VAL A 66 -18.70 56.81 -14.21
CA VAL A 66 -18.78 57.73 -15.35
C VAL A 66 -18.69 59.16 -14.85
N GLY A 67 -17.99 60.00 -15.62
CA GLY A 67 -17.93 61.44 -15.42
C GLY A 67 -18.58 62.17 -16.58
N TYR A 68 -19.19 63.31 -16.30
CA TYR A 68 -19.76 64.21 -17.29
C TYR A 68 -19.36 65.65 -16.95
N ASP A 69 -18.88 66.37 -17.95
CA ASP A 69 -18.53 67.78 -17.83
C ASP A 69 -19.47 68.61 -18.72
N PRO A 70 -20.29 69.53 -18.18
CA PRO A 70 -21.27 70.26 -18.97
C PRO A 70 -20.71 71.16 -20.07
N ASP A 71 -19.49 71.68 -19.89
CA ASP A 71 -18.88 72.68 -20.76
C ASP A 71 -17.49 72.29 -21.30
N GLY A 72 -17.02 71.09 -20.96
CA GLY A 72 -15.73 70.58 -21.40
C GLY A 72 -15.66 69.05 -21.46
N ARG A 73 -14.55 68.50 -20.97
CA ARG A 73 -14.31 67.05 -20.88
C ARG A 73 -13.64 66.72 -19.55
N ILE A 74 -13.90 65.50 -19.08
CA ILE A 74 -13.15 64.95 -17.97
C ILE A 74 -11.70 64.70 -18.41
N ASP A 75 -10.76 65.30 -17.70
CA ASP A 75 -9.33 65.07 -17.87
C ASP A 75 -8.90 63.77 -17.16
N HIS A 76 -9.28 63.64 -15.89
CA HIS A 76 -9.04 62.43 -15.09
C HIS A 76 -10.02 62.31 -13.91
N PHE A 77 -9.95 61.19 -13.19
CA PHE A 77 -10.61 60.97 -11.92
C PHE A 77 -9.57 60.90 -10.81
N VAL A 78 -10.01 61.22 -9.59
CA VAL A 78 -9.23 60.97 -8.37
C VAL A 78 -10.07 60.12 -7.43
N TYR A 79 -9.49 59.05 -6.87
CA TYR A 79 -10.19 58.17 -5.93
C TYR A 79 -9.36 57.89 -4.68
N ALA A 80 -10.02 57.56 -3.58
CA ALA A 80 -9.39 57.11 -2.34
C ALA A 80 -10.16 55.91 -1.76
N ILE A 81 -9.41 55.04 -1.07
CA ILE A 81 -9.95 53.94 -0.27
C ILE A 81 -9.71 54.28 1.19
N ASP A 82 -10.77 54.24 1.98
CA ASP A 82 -10.81 54.60 3.40
C ASP A 82 -10.20 55.99 3.71
N PRO A 83 -10.61 57.06 2.98
CA PRO A 83 -10.13 58.39 3.29
C PRO A 83 -10.59 58.81 4.70
N PRO A 84 -9.74 59.50 5.49
CA PRO A 84 -10.13 60.04 6.80
C PRO A 84 -11.34 60.97 6.72
N ASN A 85 -11.49 61.67 5.58
CA ASN A 85 -12.64 62.48 5.24
C ASN A 85 -12.88 62.45 3.72
N VAL A 86 -14.08 62.07 3.29
CA VAL A 86 -14.46 62.01 1.87
C VAL A 86 -14.49 63.38 1.18
N ASP A 87 -14.65 64.46 1.95
CA ASP A 87 -14.80 65.82 1.42
C ASP A 87 -13.47 66.60 1.35
N LEU A 88 -12.40 66.09 1.95
CA LEU A 88 -11.09 66.75 2.00
C LEU A 88 -10.01 65.85 1.38
N PRO A 89 -9.58 66.13 0.12
CA PRO A 89 -8.50 65.40 -0.50
C PRO A 89 -7.21 65.52 0.31
N ASP A 90 -6.58 64.38 0.55
CA ASP A 90 -5.26 64.26 1.18
C ASP A 90 -4.34 63.39 0.31
N SER A 91 -3.20 62.96 0.85
CA SER A 91 -2.24 62.12 0.13
C SER A 91 -2.73 60.70 -0.19
N SER A 92 -3.91 60.28 0.29
CA SER A 92 -4.50 58.96 -0.03
C SER A 92 -5.19 58.91 -1.39
N TRP A 93 -5.44 60.07 -2.01
CA TRP A 93 -6.11 60.16 -3.29
C TRP A 93 -5.17 59.83 -4.46
N THR A 94 -5.65 58.99 -5.36
CA THR A 94 -4.91 58.46 -6.51
C THR A 94 -5.57 58.92 -7.81
N ASN A 95 -4.78 59.47 -8.74
CA ASN A 95 -5.26 59.88 -10.06
C ASN A 95 -5.41 58.66 -10.97
N THR A 96 -6.46 58.63 -11.79
CA THR A 96 -6.69 57.62 -12.82
C THR A 96 -7.46 58.20 -14.00
N THR A 97 -7.19 57.74 -15.21
CA THR A 97 -7.98 58.05 -16.41
C THR A 97 -8.93 56.91 -16.78
N LEU A 98 -9.00 55.87 -15.95
CA LEU A 98 -9.87 54.71 -16.16
C LEU A 98 -11.31 55.03 -15.74
N ASN A 99 -12.26 54.27 -16.27
CA ASN A 99 -13.69 54.32 -15.93
C ASN A 99 -14.17 53.05 -15.21
N GLU A 100 -13.31 52.04 -15.10
CA GLU A 100 -13.49 50.85 -14.30
C GLU A 100 -12.15 50.41 -13.71
N GLN A 101 -12.18 49.79 -12.53
CA GLN A 101 -11.01 49.19 -11.92
C GLN A 101 -11.41 48.05 -10.97
N LEU A 102 -10.62 46.98 -10.96
CA LEU A 102 -10.68 45.94 -9.95
C LEU A 102 -9.88 46.40 -8.73
N PHE A 103 -10.54 46.46 -7.58
CA PHE A 103 -9.93 46.79 -6.30
C PHE A 103 -9.85 45.55 -5.40
N PHE A 104 -8.78 45.48 -4.62
CA PHE A 104 -8.60 44.47 -3.59
C PHE A 104 -8.72 45.16 -2.23
N PHE A 105 -9.81 44.88 -1.55
CA PHE A 105 -10.11 45.39 -0.21
C PHE A 105 -9.55 44.42 0.84
N LYS A 106 -9.18 44.93 2.00
CA LYS A 106 -8.76 44.06 3.11
C LYS A 106 -9.98 43.35 3.66
N ALA A 107 -9.84 42.16 4.22
CA ALA A 107 -10.91 41.49 4.95
C ALA A 107 -10.29 40.68 6.07
N SER A 108 -9.77 41.37 7.09
CA SER A 108 -8.85 40.80 8.08
C SER A 108 -9.47 40.50 9.44
N VAL A 109 -10.69 40.98 9.72
CA VAL A 109 -11.39 40.73 10.98
C VAL A 109 -12.34 39.53 10.83
N PRO A 110 -12.11 38.41 11.57
CA PRO A 110 -13.00 37.25 11.50
C PRO A 110 -14.43 37.56 11.96
N ASP A 111 -15.40 36.97 11.27
CA ASP A 111 -16.80 37.01 11.66
C ASP A 111 -17.02 36.28 12.99
N GLU A 112 -17.83 36.91 13.86
CA GLU A 112 -18.26 36.32 15.12
C GLU A 112 -19.75 35.93 15.05
N PRO A 113 -20.15 34.74 15.54
CA PRO A 113 -19.29 33.68 16.08
C PRO A 113 -18.51 32.94 14.97
N ILE A 114 -17.26 32.58 15.26
CA ILE A 114 -16.41 31.82 14.32
C ILE A 114 -17.02 30.43 14.03
N ASN A 115 -17.26 30.13 12.76
CA ASN A 115 -17.59 28.78 12.29
C ASN A 115 -16.31 27.97 11.99
N PRO A 116 -16.00 26.89 12.74
CA PRO A 116 -14.75 26.14 12.55
C PRO A 116 -14.58 25.47 11.18
N ILE A 117 -15.68 25.28 10.44
CA ILE A 117 -15.71 24.56 9.14
C ILE A 117 -15.61 25.55 7.97
N SER A 118 -16.14 26.76 8.13
CA SER A 118 -16.26 27.76 7.06
C SER A 118 -16.11 29.16 7.64
N ALA A 119 -14.98 29.43 8.30
CA ALA A 119 -14.69 30.74 8.86
C ALA A 119 -14.56 31.78 7.75
N SER A 120 -15.09 32.98 7.97
CA SER A 120 -15.01 34.12 7.06
C SER A 120 -14.46 35.34 7.82
N SER A 121 -13.88 36.27 7.10
CA SER A 121 -13.45 37.58 7.63
C SER A 121 -14.03 38.72 6.81
N ALA A 122 -14.13 39.90 7.41
CA ALA A 122 -14.69 41.09 6.79
C ALA A 122 -14.11 42.38 7.38
N ASP A 123 -13.85 43.38 6.53
CA ASP A 123 -13.53 44.74 6.97
C ASP A 123 -14.51 45.74 6.35
N TYR A 124 -14.73 46.87 7.04
CA TYR A 124 -15.55 47.95 6.54
C TYR A 124 -14.72 48.91 5.70
N HIS A 125 -15.22 49.27 4.52
CA HIS A 125 -14.54 50.16 3.60
C HIS A 125 -15.41 51.31 3.10
N VAL A 126 -14.75 52.42 2.77
CA VAL A 126 -15.34 53.55 2.06
C VAL A 126 -14.52 53.83 0.80
N PHE A 127 -15.14 53.70 -0.37
CA PHE A 127 -14.57 54.12 -1.64
C PHE A 127 -15.13 55.49 -2.02
N ALA A 128 -14.26 56.46 -2.27
CA ALA A 128 -14.62 57.82 -2.69
C ALA A 128 -13.97 58.17 -4.03
N ILE A 129 -14.68 58.89 -4.90
CA ILE A 129 -14.20 59.31 -6.22
C ILE A 129 -14.71 60.70 -6.60
N ARG A 130 -13.89 61.46 -7.31
CA ARG A 130 -14.21 62.74 -7.96
C ARG A 130 -13.77 62.72 -9.41
N ALA A 131 -14.44 63.50 -10.25
CA ALA A 131 -13.95 63.81 -11.58
C ALA A 131 -13.27 65.18 -11.60
N VAL A 132 -12.24 65.33 -12.43
CA VAL A 132 -11.49 66.57 -12.63
C VAL A 132 -11.56 66.91 -14.12
N ASP A 133 -11.99 68.13 -14.44
CA ASP A 133 -12.09 68.61 -15.82
C ASP A 133 -10.74 69.09 -16.39
N ASP A 134 -10.74 69.47 -17.66
CA ASP A 134 -9.56 69.97 -18.38
C ASP A 134 -9.10 71.38 -17.97
N GLN A 135 -9.80 72.00 -17.00
CA GLN A 135 -9.45 73.28 -16.37
C GLN A 135 -9.11 73.12 -14.87
N GLY A 136 -9.10 71.89 -14.35
CA GLY A 136 -8.72 71.54 -12.99
C GLY A 136 -9.82 71.71 -11.92
N ARG A 137 -11.08 72.00 -12.28
CA ARG A 137 -12.19 72.04 -11.32
C ARG A 137 -12.69 70.61 -11.05
N GLN A 138 -13.14 70.38 -9.82
CA GLN A 138 -13.49 69.06 -9.32
C GLN A 138 -15.01 68.92 -9.11
N SER A 139 -15.52 67.70 -9.25
CA SER A 139 -16.89 67.36 -8.88
C SER A 139 -17.08 67.27 -7.35
N GLU A 140 -18.33 67.29 -6.91
CA GLU A 140 -18.71 66.71 -5.61
C GLU A 140 -18.24 65.25 -5.50
N THR A 141 -17.98 64.79 -4.28
CA THR A 141 -17.52 63.42 -4.04
C THR A 141 -18.66 62.42 -4.20
N ALA A 142 -18.51 61.45 -5.11
CA ALA A 142 -19.32 60.25 -5.05
C ALA A 142 -18.62 59.21 -4.18
N PHE A 143 -19.34 58.59 -3.25
CA PHE A 143 -18.76 57.53 -2.43
C PHE A 143 -19.74 56.36 -2.20
N ARG A 144 -19.19 55.22 -1.82
CA ARG A 144 -19.91 54.05 -1.31
C ARG A 144 -19.19 53.46 -0.12
N ALA A 145 -19.98 52.93 0.79
CA ALA A 145 -19.47 52.15 1.91
C ALA A 145 -20.08 50.76 1.88
N PHE A 146 -19.31 49.77 2.33
CA PHE A 146 -19.69 48.35 2.33
C PHE A 146 -18.70 47.54 3.17
N PHE A 147 -19.01 46.26 3.37
CA PHE A 147 -18.07 45.29 3.91
C PHE A 147 -17.49 44.45 2.78
N SER A 148 -16.16 44.37 2.71
CA SER A 148 -15.47 43.31 1.97
C SER A 148 -15.56 42.00 2.77
N VAL A 149 -15.62 40.86 2.09
CA VAL A 149 -15.60 39.53 2.73
C VAL A 149 -14.68 38.57 1.99
N THR A 150 -14.13 37.62 2.73
CA THR A 150 -13.29 36.52 2.23
C THR A 150 -13.47 35.27 3.10
N ALA A 151 -13.21 34.09 2.55
CA ALA A 151 -13.11 32.87 3.33
C ALA A 151 -11.73 32.81 4.02
N CYS A 152 -11.70 32.43 5.29
CA CYS A 152 -10.43 32.32 6.01
C CYS A 152 -9.68 31.06 5.56
N PRO A 153 -8.33 31.12 5.47
CA PRO A 153 -7.53 29.95 5.19
C PRO A 153 -7.65 28.91 6.32
N GLN A 154 -7.37 27.66 6.00
CA GLN A 154 -7.47 26.52 6.91
C GLN A 154 -6.13 25.77 6.99
N ILE A 155 -5.54 25.70 8.18
CA ILE A 155 -4.22 25.08 8.39
C ILE A 155 -4.34 23.78 9.20
N VAL A 156 -3.52 22.80 8.82
CA VAL A 156 -3.35 21.53 9.53
C VAL A 156 -1.88 21.13 9.55
N ILE A 157 -1.34 20.87 10.73
CA ILE A 157 -0.02 20.26 10.93
C ILE A 157 -0.11 18.78 10.55
N ARG A 158 0.77 18.33 9.64
CA ARG A 158 0.75 17.00 9.03
C ARG A 158 1.67 16.01 9.75
N SER A 159 2.84 16.47 10.17
CA SER A 159 3.83 15.65 10.89
C SER A 159 4.73 16.52 11.76
N PRO A 160 4.94 16.18 13.05
CA PRO A 160 4.19 15.18 13.81
C PRO A 160 2.70 15.55 13.91
N ARG A 161 1.80 14.56 13.86
CA ARG A 161 0.36 14.83 13.91
C ARG A 161 -0.03 15.37 15.29
N PRO A 162 -0.76 16.49 15.37
CA PRO A 162 -1.32 16.96 16.63
C PRO A 162 -2.29 15.95 17.24
N SER A 163 -2.28 15.84 18.56
CA SER A 163 -3.19 15.03 19.34
C SER A 163 -3.53 15.74 20.65
N LEU A 164 -4.57 15.26 21.34
CA LEU A 164 -4.87 15.72 22.71
C LEU A 164 -3.80 15.23 23.71
N ASP A 165 -3.19 14.09 23.41
CA ASP A 165 -2.00 13.58 24.09
C ASP A 165 -0.74 14.31 23.61
N GLU A 166 0.24 14.48 24.49
CA GLU A 166 1.49 15.18 24.20
C GLU A 166 2.51 14.20 23.60
N PRO A 167 2.79 14.23 22.28
CA PRO A 167 3.87 13.44 21.72
C PRO A 167 5.22 13.82 22.33
N ILE A 168 6.11 12.84 22.43
CA ILE A 168 7.51 13.06 22.78
C ILE A 168 8.29 13.21 21.48
N LEU A 169 8.94 14.36 21.29
CA LEU A 169 9.76 14.66 20.11
C LEU A 169 11.24 14.75 20.49
N THR A 170 12.09 14.56 19.49
CA THR A 170 13.55 14.69 19.65
C THR A 170 13.99 16.16 19.62
N PRO A 171 15.18 16.49 20.16
CA PRO A 171 15.70 17.87 20.18
C PRO A 171 15.94 18.55 18.84
N ALA A 172 16.13 17.77 17.77
CA ALA A 172 16.06 18.23 16.40
C ALA A 172 14.82 17.66 15.73
N THR A 173 13.81 18.50 15.51
CA THR A 173 12.51 18.11 14.96
C THR A 173 12.12 19.00 13.79
N THR A 174 11.57 18.38 12.75
CA THR A 174 10.98 19.02 11.58
C THR A 174 9.46 18.93 11.71
N ILE A 175 8.81 20.08 11.74
CA ILE A 175 7.35 20.19 11.77
C ILE A 175 6.89 20.59 10.37
N THR A 176 5.94 19.83 9.83
CA THR A 176 5.33 20.04 8.51
C THR A 176 3.85 20.33 8.66
N TRP A 177 3.31 21.19 7.81
CA TRP A 177 1.90 21.56 7.77
C TRP A 177 1.38 21.61 6.34
N GLY A 178 0.10 21.89 6.18
CA GLY A 178 -0.49 22.29 4.92
C GLY A 178 -1.64 23.26 5.17
N GLY A 179 -1.90 24.10 4.18
CA GLY A 179 -2.98 25.07 4.21
C GLY A 179 -3.81 25.03 2.93
N ILE A 180 -5.09 25.36 3.08
CA ILE A 180 -6.01 25.59 1.97
C ILE A 180 -6.57 26.99 2.14
N ASP A 181 -6.64 27.72 1.05
CA ASP A 181 -7.36 28.99 0.93
C ASP A 181 -8.59 28.74 0.03
N PRO A 182 -9.82 28.69 0.59
CA PRO A 182 -11.00 28.22 -0.15
C PRO A 182 -11.40 29.07 -1.35
N ASP A 183 -11.14 30.38 -1.32
CA ASP A 183 -11.47 31.35 -2.36
C ASP A 183 -10.24 32.05 -2.96
N GLY A 184 -9.03 31.80 -2.43
CA GLY A 184 -7.78 32.21 -3.04
C GLY A 184 -7.54 31.62 -4.45
N LEU A 185 -6.96 32.42 -5.35
CA LEU A 185 -6.73 32.06 -6.76
C LEU A 185 -5.90 30.78 -6.95
N THR A 186 -5.00 30.48 -6.01
CA THR A 186 -4.13 29.29 -6.06
C THR A 186 -4.65 28.12 -5.22
N GLY A 187 -5.74 28.33 -4.47
CA GLY A 187 -6.25 27.40 -3.46
C GLY A 187 -5.36 27.23 -2.23
N LYS A 188 -4.32 28.07 -2.07
CA LYS A 188 -3.33 28.00 -0.99
C LYS A 188 -3.17 29.36 -0.32
N PRO A 189 -2.86 29.40 0.99
CA PRO A 189 -2.50 30.64 1.67
C PRO A 189 -1.30 31.31 1.00
N VAL A 190 -1.28 32.63 0.96
CA VAL A 190 -0.21 33.46 0.40
C VAL A 190 1.09 33.30 1.19
N TYR A 191 0.97 33.24 2.52
CA TYR A 191 2.08 32.99 3.43
C TYR A 191 1.61 32.36 4.73
N TYR A 192 2.55 31.75 5.46
CA TYR A 192 2.32 31.26 6.81
C TYR A 192 3.06 32.13 7.83
N ARG A 193 2.51 32.16 9.05
CA ARG A 193 3.21 32.61 10.23
C ARG A 193 3.22 31.54 11.30
N PHE A 194 4.35 31.37 11.96
CA PHE A 194 4.47 30.37 13.00
C PHE A 194 5.39 30.84 14.12
N ARG A 195 5.26 30.17 15.27
CA ARG A 195 6.16 30.37 16.41
C ARG A 195 6.20 29.13 17.28
N LEU A 196 7.36 28.90 17.88
CA LEU A 196 7.54 27.92 18.93
C LEU A 196 7.51 28.62 20.29
N PHE A 197 6.57 28.22 21.16
CA PHE A 197 6.46 28.71 22.53
C PHE A 197 7.04 27.69 23.51
N SER A 198 7.76 28.17 24.52
CA SER A 198 8.11 27.39 25.71
C SER A 198 7.15 27.70 26.86
N ARG A 199 7.28 27.02 28.00
CA ARG A 199 6.50 27.34 29.22
C ARG A 199 6.68 28.80 29.66
N ARG A 200 7.85 29.40 29.38
CA ARG A 200 8.11 30.83 29.58
C ARG A 200 8.00 31.56 28.26
N ASN A 201 7.23 32.66 28.25
CA ASN A 201 7.10 33.52 27.09
C ASN A 201 7.51 34.95 27.46
N GLY A 202 8.52 35.48 26.76
CA GLY A 202 9.03 36.84 26.99
C GLY A 202 8.02 37.94 26.70
N ASP A 203 7.02 37.68 25.85
CA ASP A 203 5.95 38.64 25.56
C ASP A 203 4.98 38.80 26.75
N PHE A 204 4.89 37.79 27.60
CA PHE A 204 3.97 37.74 28.75
C PHE A 204 4.70 37.21 29.99
N PRO A 205 5.70 37.94 30.53
CA PRO A 205 6.56 37.44 31.61
C PRO A 205 5.81 37.16 32.92
N GLY A 206 4.64 37.78 33.12
CA GLY A 206 3.77 37.55 34.27
C GLY A 206 2.99 36.23 34.23
N ILE A 207 3.03 35.47 33.13
CA ILE A 207 2.34 34.17 33.00
C ILE A 207 3.35 33.04 33.27
N PRO A 208 3.22 32.28 34.39
CA PRO A 208 4.24 31.30 34.75
C PRO A 208 4.32 30.07 33.84
N ASP A 209 3.18 29.67 33.29
CA ASP A 209 3.05 28.56 32.34
C ASP A 209 2.21 29.04 31.14
N PHE A 210 2.90 29.62 30.16
CA PHE A 210 2.27 30.20 28.99
C PHE A 210 1.58 29.15 28.12
N ILE A 211 2.14 27.94 28.03
CA ILE A 211 1.56 26.84 27.26
C ILE A 211 0.19 26.49 27.84
N ARG A 212 0.12 26.22 29.14
CA ARG A 212 -1.14 25.91 29.82
C ARG A 212 -2.17 27.03 29.67
N PHE A 213 -1.75 28.28 29.82
CA PHE A 213 -2.62 29.44 29.59
C PHE A 213 -3.14 29.49 28.15
N ALA A 214 -2.25 29.34 27.16
CA ALA A 214 -2.58 29.47 25.75
C ALA A 214 -3.47 28.30 25.25
N THR A 215 -3.36 27.12 25.85
CA THR A 215 -4.20 25.95 25.51
C THR A 215 -5.44 25.81 26.38
N THR A 216 -5.73 26.78 27.26
CA THR A 216 -6.95 26.75 28.08
C THR A 216 -8.17 26.82 27.16
N PRO A 217 -9.15 25.90 27.29
CA PRO A 217 -10.32 25.88 26.41
C PRO A 217 -11.10 27.20 26.44
N ALA A 218 -11.52 27.67 25.26
CA ALA A 218 -12.35 28.87 25.15
C ALA A 218 -13.76 28.70 25.75
N SER A 219 -14.25 27.45 25.85
CA SER A 219 -15.53 27.07 26.45
C SER A 219 -15.44 25.65 27.04
N PRO A 220 -16.17 25.34 28.13
CA PRO A 220 -16.23 23.97 28.68
C PRO A 220 -16.70 22.91 27.68
N ASN A 221 -17.49 23.30 26.68
CA ASN A 221 -18.09 22.39 25.70
C ASN A 221 -17.24 22.18 24.44
N SER A 222 -16.03 22.75 24.39
CA SER A 222 -15.13 22.63 23.23
C SER A 222 -13.71 22.28 23.68
N PRO A 223 -13.48 21.06 24.19
CA PRO A 223 -12.16 20.64 24.65
C PRO A 223 -11.16 20.64 23.49
N GLY A 224 -10.02 21.30 23.69
CA GLY A 224 -8.93 21.38 22.70
C GLY A 224 -8.97 22.59 21.77
N THR A 225 -10.04 23.39 21.75
CA THR A 225 -10.10 24.68 21.06
C THR A 225 -9.76 25.83 22.00
N THR A 226 -8.95 26.78 21.55
CA THR A 226 -8.56 27.97 22.31
C THR A 226 -8.82 29.24 21.49
N ASP A 227 -8.89 30.38 22.16
CA ASP A 227 -9.01 31.71 21.55
C ASP A 227 -7.84 32.63 21.94
N SER A 228 -6.90 32.11 22.74
CA SER A 228 -5.83 32.92 23.34
C SER A 228 -4.92 33.57 22.32
N PHE A 229 -4.54 32.85 21.25
CA PHE A 229 -3.65 33.40 20.23
C PHE A 229 -4.30 34.53 19.42
N ARG A 230 -5.59 34.40 19.12
CA ARG A 230 -6.34 35.44 18.45
C ARG A 230 -6.41 36.71 19.31
N ARG A 231 -6.80 36.57 20.58
CA ARG A 231 -6.90 37.71 21.51
C ARG A 231 -5.58 38.42 21.80
N LEU A 232 -4.48 37.66 21.84
CA LEU A 232 -3.18 38.20 22.23
C LEU A 232 -2.36 38.74 21.05
N TYR A 233 -2.42 38.06 19.90
CA TYR A 233 -1.49 38.30 18.79
C TYR A 233 -2.16 38.72 17.48
N ALA A 234 -3.44 38.39 17.25
CA ALA A 234 -4.09 38.75 15.99
C ALA A 234 -4.31 40.28 15.87
N PRO A 235 -4.53 40.78 14.64
CA PRO A 235 -4.35 40.08 13.36
C PRO A 235 -2.89 40.05 12.90
N THR A 236 -1.98 40.71 13.63
CA THR A 236 -0.62 41.00 13.16
C THR A 236 0.44 39.98 13.57
N PHE A 237 0.14 39.04 14.48
CA PHE A 237 1.07 38.01 14.97
C PHE A 237 2.48 38.56 15.26
N GLY A 238 2.50 39.63 16.05
CA GLY A 238 3.67 40.44 16.39
C GLY A 238 3.24 41.70 17.15
N PRO A 239 4.01 42.80 17.07
CA PRO A 239 3.62 44.08 17.66
C PRO A 239 2.24 44.54 17.16
N SER A 240 1.30 44.74 18.08
CA SER A 240 -0.07 45.17 17.79
C SER A 240 -0.56 46.19 18.81
N ALA A 241 -1.75 46.77 18.60
CA ALA A 241 -2.38 47.62 19.61
C ALA A 241 -2.64 46.89 20.95
N HIS A 242 -2.84 45.57 20.91
CA HIS A 242 -3.07 44.73 22.10
C HIS A 242 -1.77 44.31 22.80
N CYS A 243 -0.67 44.24 22.05
CA CYS A 243 0.64 43.91 22.58
C CYS A 243 1.75 44.62 21.78
N PRO A 244 2.03 45.90 22.08
CA PRO A 244 3.00 46.69 21.31
C PRO A 244 4.44 46.15 21.39
N THR A 245 4.73 45.40 22.46
CA THR A 245 6.05 44.79 22.72
C THR A 245 6.15 43.33 22.32
N CYS A 246 5.10 42.74 21.73
CA CYS A 246 5.11 41.33 21.36
C CYS A 246 6.14 41.05 20.27
N THR A 247 6.87 39.96 20.43
CA THR A 247 7.84 39.49 19.43
C THR A 247 7.11 39.09 18.16
N ARG A 248 7.63 39.53 17.01
CA ARG A 248 7.11 39.14 15.68
C ARG A 248 7.29 37.63 15.47
N TRP A 249 6.26 36.97 14.96
CA TRP A 249 6.31 35.55 14.59
C TRP A 249 7.13 35.36 13.31
N ASP A 250 7.71 34.17 13.15
CA ASP A 250 8.38 33.78 11.92
C ASP A 250 7.39 33.74 10.76
N SER A 251 7.84 34.00 9.54
CA SER A 251 6.99 34.01 8.36
C SER A 251 7.71 33.42 7.16
N VAL A 252 6.96 32.61 6.39
CA VAL A 252 7.45 31.95 5.17
C VAL A 252 6.38 32.04 4.08
N PRO A 253 6.75 32.02 2.78
CA PRO A 253 5.77 32.04 1.70
C PRO A 253 4.88 30.78 1.69
N GLY A 254 3.75 30.83 0.98
CA GLY A 254 2.74 29.78 0.93
C GLY A 254 3.19 28.44 0.33
N ASP A 255 4.33 28.41 -0.36
CA ASP A 255 4.97 27.20 -0.87
C ASP A 255 5.81 26.46 0.18
N THR A 256 6.19 27.15 1.25
CA THR A 256 7.04 26.62 2.32
C THR A 256 6.16 26.11 3.46
N THR A 257 6.15 24.80 3.63
CA THR A 257 5.20 24.08 4.50
C THR A 257 5.88 23.35 5.65
N GLN A 258 7.09 23.75 6.00
CA GLN A 258 7.86 23.13 7.07
C GLN A 258 8.76 24.11 7.81
N ALA A 259 9.04 23.80 9.08
CA ALA A 259 10.02 24.49 9.92
C ALA A 259 10.84 23.44 10.66
N LYS A 260 12.16 23.67 10.73
CA LYS A 260 13.08 22.81 11.46
C LYS A 260 13.55 23.52 12.73
N PHE A 261 13.41 22.83 13.85
CA PHE A 261 13.93 23.25 15.14
C PHE A 261 15.11 22.35 15.52
N THR A 262 16.13 22.95 16.10
CA THR A 262 17.32 22.24 16.61
C THR A 262 17.62 22.75 18.00
N ASN A 263 18.34 21.94 18.79
CA ASN A 263 18.74 22.28 20.16
C ASN A 263 17.55 22.54 21.11
N LEU A 264 16.40 21.87 20.91
CA LEU A 264 15.32 21.93 21.89
C LEU A 264 15.75 21.26 23.20
N ILE A 265 15.32 21.83 24.33
CA ILE A 265 15.81 21.41 25.64
C ILE A 265 15.07 20.13 26.07
N PRO A 266 15.77 19.04 26.42
CA PRO A 266 15.14 17.83 26.92
C PRO A 266 14.35 18.06 28.20
N GLN A 267 13.27 17.30 28.38
CA GLN A 267 12.29 17.40 29.46
C GLN A 267 11.52 18.72 29.51
N GLU A 268 11.73 19.62 28.56
CA GLU A 268 10.93 20.83 28.39
C GLU A 268 9.73 20.58 27.49
N GLN A 269 8.68 21.36 27.74
CA GLN A 269 7.45 21.36 26.97
C GLN A 269 7.44 22.55 26.02
N TYR A 270 6.98 22.29 24.80
CA TYR A 270 6.84 23.29 23.75
C TYR A 270 5.45 23.24 23.12
N LEU A 271 5.05 24.38 22.55
CA LEU A 271 3.84 24.52 21.76
C LEU A 271 4.20 25.20 20.44
N PHE A 272 4.18 24.44 19.35
CA PHE A 272 4.30 24.98 18.01
C PHE A 272 2.93 25.44 17.52
N VAL A 273 2.89 26.63 16.94
CA VAL A 273 1.67 27.27 16.47
C VAL A 273 1.90 27.80 15.06
N VAL A 274 0.96 27.55 14.16
CA VAL A 274 1.01 28.04 12.77
C VAL A 274 -0.35 28.57 12.33
N THR A 275 -0.36 29.63 11.53
CA THR A 275 -1.55 30.14 10.82
C THR A 275 -1.15 30.56 9.41
N GLY A 276 -2.12 30.60 8.50
CA GLY A 276 -1.94 31.05 7.12
C GLY A 276 -2.69 32.34 6.89
N PHE A 277 -2.29 33.06 5.86
CA PHE A 277 -2.93 34.30 5.42
C PHE A 277 -3.34 34.21 3.95
N ASP A 278 -4.51 34.74 3.62
CA ASP A 278 -4.98 34.89 2.24
C ASP A 278 -4.54 36.24 1.61
N ASP A 279 -4.98 36.49 0.38
CA ASP A 279 -4.72 37.72 -0.37
C ASP A 279 -5.40 38.96 0.23
N ALA A 280 -6.49 38.78 0.98
CA ALA A 280 -7.26 39.85 1.64
C ALA A 280 -6.73 40.20 3.04
N GLY A 281 -5.81 39.39 3.59
CA GLY A 281 -5.26 39.53 4.93
C GLY A 281 -6.04 38.81 6.03
N ALA A 282 -7.03 37.98 5.68
CA ALA A 282 -7.64 37.05 6.61
C ALA A 282 -6.64 35.97 7.02
N TYR A 283 -6.78 35.47 8.24
CA TYR A 283 -5.97 34.40 8.79
C TYR A 283 -6.85 33.26 9.29
N ASP A 284 -6.29 32.06 9.51
CA ASP A 284 -7.03 30.95 10.13
C ASP A 284 -7.37 31.32 11.58
N PRO A 285 -8.66 31.60 11.91
CA PRO A 285 -9.03 32.05 13.24
C PRO A 285 -9.32 30.86 14.19
N VAL A 286 -9.25 29.63 13.68
CA VAL A 286 -9.62 28.41 14.41
C VAL A 286 -8.39 27.78 15.03
N TRP A 287 -8.24 27.88 16.35
CA TRP A 287 -7.08 27.34 17.05
C TRP A 287 -7.40 26.05 17.80
N THR A 288 -6.78 24.94 17.41
CA THR A 288 -7.02 23.64 18.05
C THR A 288 -5.79 22.73 18.08
N ARG A 289 -5.65 21.96 19.17
CA ARG A 289 -4.64 20.90 19.35
C ARG A 289 -4.80 19.69 18.43
N LEU A 290 -5.76 19.74 17.51
CA LEU A 290 -5.98 18.73 16.48
C LEU A 290 -5.63 19.22 15.07
N ARG A 291 -5.26 20.49 14.90
CA ARG A 291 -4.96 21.08 13.59
C ARG A 291 -3.68 21.90 13.59
N ASN A 292 -3.72 23.11 14.14
CA ASN A 292 -2.70 24.13 13.96
C ASN A 292 -1.91 24.46 15.24
N LEU A 293 -2.19 23.72 16.32
CA LEU A 293 -1.44 23.72 17.57
C LEU A 293 -0.83 22.34 17.81
N LEU A 294 0.50 22.26 17.92
CA LEU A 294 1.22 21.03 18.30
C LEU A 294 1.91 21.25 19.64
N GLN A 295 1.32 20.69 20.69
CA GLN A 295 1.90 20.65 22.03
C GLN A 295 2.72 19.37 22.17
N PHE A 296 3.97 19.46 22.64
CA PHE A 296 4.84 18.29 22.77
C PHE A 296 5.87 18.47 23.89
N VAL A 297 6.41 17.35 24.35
CA VAL A 297 7.54 17.32 25.30
C VAL A 297 8.77 16.86 24.53
N VAL A 298 9.91 17.47 24.83
CA VAL A 298 11.18 17.07 24.23
C VAL A 298 11.83 16.03 25.12
N GLY A 299 12.34 14.95 24.55
CA GLY A 299 12.97 13.89 25.33
C GLY A 299 14.08 13.17 24.57
N TYR A 300 15.12 12.79 25.31
CA TYR A 300 16.08 11.75 24.90
C TYR A 300 15.78 10.39 25.55
N ALA A 301 14.87 10.36 26.53
CA ALA A 301 14.67 9.21 27.40
C ALA A 301 13.90 8.09 26.68
N GLY A 302 14.64 7.11 26.13
CA GLY A 302 14.11 5.80 25.74
C GLY A 302 13.67 5.58 24.29
N GLN A 303 13.78 6.58 23.40
CA GLN A 303 13.36 6.42 22.00
C GLN A 303 14.54 6.04 21.11
N LYS A 304 14.80 4.73 21.13
CA LYS A 304 15.39 3.90 20.08
C LYS A 304 15.43 4.62 18.69
N GLY A 305 16.57 4.57 17.99
CA GLY A 305 16.80 5.26 16.71
C GLY A 305 15.86 4.85 15.56
N PRO A 306 16.25 5.02 14.28
CA PRO A 306 15.38 4.67 13.16
C PRO A 306 14.90 3.20 13.19
N ARG A 307 13.63 2.96 12.89
CA ARG A 307 13.11 1.59 12.70
C ARG A 307 13.54 1.06 11.34
N ILE A 308 14.35 0.00 11.33
CA ILE A 308 14.92 -0.57 10.10
C ILE A 308 13.97 -1.65 9.55
N ARG A 309 13.75 -1.62 8.24
CA ARG A 309 13.17 -2.71 7.46
C ARG A 309 14.21 -3.19 6.45
N MET A 310 14.49 -4.49 6.43
CA MET A 310 15.39 -5.15 5.48
C MET A 310 14.60 -6.14 4.64
N PHE A 311 14.85 -6.18 3.33
CA PHE A 311 14.09 -7.01 2.41
C PHE A 311 14.86 -7.36 1.14
N ASN A 312 14.43 -8.42 0.47
CA ASN A 312 14.84 -8.81 -0.87
C ASN A 312 13.74 -9.64 -1.53
N GLU A 313 14.07 -10.39 -2.59
CA GLU A 313 13.11 -11.22 -3.33
C GLU A 313 12.58 -12.44 -2.57
N PHE A 314 13.14 -12.79 -1.41
CA PHE A 314 12.72 -13.95 -0.62
C PHE A 314 12.50 -13.68 0.88
N PHE A 315 12.78 -12.49 1.41
CA PHE A 315 12.37 -12.10 2.77
C PHE A 315 12.05 -10.61 2.87
N ASP A 316 11.26 -10.23 3.87
CA ASP A 316 10.93 -8.85 4.20
C ASP A 316 10.71 -8.75 5.70
N TYR A 317 11.57 -8.04 6.44
CA TYR A 317 11.55 -7.98 7.90
C TYR A 317 11.68 -6.55 8.41
N GLU A 318 10.76 -6.12 9.27
CA GLU A 318 10.83 -4.84 9.99
C GLU A 318 11.09 -5.07 11.48
N TYR A 319 12.13 -4.42 12.02
CA TYR A 319 12.46 -4.48 13.44
C TYR A 319 11.40 -3.74 14.25
N LEU A 320 10.51 -4.46 14.95
CA LEU A 320 9.47 -3.82 15.78
C LEU A 320 10.05 -2.86 16.83
N VAL A 321 11.26 -3.16 17.29
CA VAL A 321 11.96 -2.41 18.31
C VAL A 321 13.20 -1.78 17.67
N PRO A 322 13.30 -0.44 17.56
CA PRO A 322 14.53 0.18 17.05
C PRO A 322 15.67 0.13 18.09
N GLY A 323 16.82 0.73 17.78
CA GLY A 323 17.95 0.92 18.69
C GLY A 323 19.17 0.06 18.35
N TYR A 324 20.27 0.36 19.03
CA TYR A 324 21.60 -0.19 18.74
C TYR A 324 21.92 -1.35 19.68
N PHE A 325 21.50 -2.56 19.30
CA PHE A 325 21.68 -3.78 20.12
C PHE A 325 22.23 -4.91 19.25
N SER A 326 23.25 -5.61 19.75
CA SER A 326 23.92 -6.73 19.08
C SER A 326 23.61 -8.10 19.69
N ASN A 327 22.54 -8.19 20.49
CA ASN A 327 22.15 -9.44 21.12
C ASN A 327 21.66 -10.46 20.08
N PRO A 328 21.99 -11.77 20.22
CA PRO A 328 21.61 -12.80 19.24
C PRO A 328 20.10 -12.91 18.96
N GLU A 329 19.25 -12.55 19.91
CA GLU A 329 17.78 -12.57 19.75
C GLU A 329 17.27 -11.56 18.71
N ARG A 330 18.11 -10.61 18.28
CA ARG A 330 17.80 -9.67 17.18
C ARG A 330 18.21 -10.15 15.81
N GLU A 331 18.96 -11.23 15.73
CA GLU A 331 19.38 -11.78 14.44
C GLU A 331 18.15 -12.32 13.70
N VAL A 332 17.91 -11.79 12.50
CA VAL A 332 16.95 -12.38 11.57
C VAL A 332 17.65 -13.56 10.93
N LEU A 333 17.19 -14.76 11.25
CA LEU A 333 17.78 -16.01 10.75
C LEU A 333 17.16 -16.35 9.40
N ILE A 334 17.97 -16.38 8.35
CA ILE A 334 17.55 -16.80 7.01
C ILE A 334 18.53 -17.82 6.41
N GLU A 335 18.10 -18.51 5.38
CA GLU A 335 18.98 -19.28 4.51
C GLU A 335 19.01 -18.60 3.14
N VAL A 336 20.15 -18.62 2.45
CA VAL A 336 20.34 -17.98 1.13
C VAL A 336 20.93 -19.00 0.15
N PRO A 337 20.74 -18.85 -1.17
CA PRO A 337 21.29 -19.79 -2.14
C PRO A 337 22.82 -19.69 -2.21
N SER A 338 23.50 -20.81 -2.41
CA SER A 338 24.91 -20.81 -2.81
C SER A 338 25.07 -20.36 -4.25
N ASP A 339 26.28 -19.95 -4.62
CA ASP A 339 26.76 -19.61 -5.96
C ASP A 339 25.98 -18.48 -6.67
N LEU A 340 25.08 -17.81 -5.95
CA LEU A 340 24.36 -16.62 -6.38
C LEU A 340 24.70 -15.44 -5.45
N PRO A 341 24.85 -14.21 -5.99
CA PRO A 341 24.98 -13.04 -5.14
C PRO A 341 23.66 -12.75 -4.42
N VAL A 342 23.75 -12.28 -3.19
CA VAL A 342 22.60 -11.90 -2.36
C VAL A 342 22.54 -10.38 -2.30
N THR A 343 21.42 -9.80 -2.76
CA THR A 343 21.15 -8.37 -2.58
C THR A 343 20.23 -8.18 -1.40
N ILE A 344 20.65 -7.37 -0.43
CA ILE A 344 19.83 -6.95 0.71
C ILE A 344 19.51 -5.48 0.54
N ASN A 345 18.22 -5.15 0.57
CA ASN A 345 17.71 -3.78 0.50
C ASN A 345 17.25 -3.36 1.89
N TRP A 346 17.28 -2.06 2.17
CA TRP A 346 16.76 -1.54 3.41
C TRP A 346 16.17 -0.14 3.27
N ILE A 347 15.28 0.15 4.21
CA ILE A 347 14.78 1.50 4.49
C ILE A 347 14.66 1.63 6.01
N ALA A 348 14.82 2.85 6.54
CA ALA A 348 14.54 3.10 7.94
C ALA A 348 13.59 4.28 8.12
N THR A 349 12.69 4.15 9.09
CA THR A 349 11.73 5.18 9.47
C THR A 349 12.22 5.83 10.75
N PRO A 350 12.58 7.13 10.75
CA PRO A 350 13.01 7.83 11.95
C PRO A 350 11.83 8.05 12.91
N PRO A 351 12.08 8.35 14.19
CA PRO A 351 11.03 8.79 15.12
C PRO A 351 10.23 9.99 14.57
N PRO A 352 8.97 10.20 14.99
CA PRO A 352 8.17 11.34 14.54
C PRO A 352 8.91 12.68 14.68
N GLY A 353 8.98 13.44 13.59
CA GLY A 353 9.68 14.72 13.52
C GLY A 353 11.19 14.64 13.27
N ALA A 354 11.82 13.48 13.43
CA ALA A 354 13.21 13.29 13.02
C ALA A 354 13.33 12.97 11.53
N ASP A 355 14.51 13.22 10.96
CA ASP A 355 14.83 12.91 9.57
C ASP A 355 15.92 11.83 9.51
N MET A 356 15.87 10.97 8.49
CA MET A 356 17.00 10.08 8.21
C MET A 356 18.23 10.90 7.81
N ARG A 357 19.38 10.58 8.40
CA ARG A 357 20.65 11.24 8.09
C ARG A 357 21.52 10.40 7.18
N ARG A 358 21.70 9.12 7.48
CA ARG A 358 22.65 8.24 6.77
C ARG A 358 22.48 6.77 7.13
N TYR A 359 22.97 5.91 6.23
CA TYR A 359 23.14 4.47 6.42
C TYR A 359 24.59 4.07 6.22
N ARG A 360 24.96 2.93 6.79
CA ARG A 360 26.16 2.16 6.40
C ARG A 360 25.93 0.67 6.66
N TRP A 361 26.76 -0.17 6.06
CA TRP A 361 26.65 -1.63 6.18
C TRP A 361 28.01 -2.31 6.28
N VAL A 362 28.01 -3.52 6.83
CA VAL A 362 29.18 -4.40 6.93
C VAL A 362 28.74 -5.86 6.99
N MET A 363 29.62 -6.77 6.62
CA MET A 363 29.43 -8.22 6.73
C MET A 363 30.55 -8.82 7.58
N ASP A 364 30.18 -9.70 8.52
CA ASP A 364 31.09 -10.46 9.37
C ASP A 364 32.07 -9.61 10.21
N LEU A 365 31.65 -8.39 10.58
CA LEU A 365 32.43 -7.55 11.48
C LEU A 365 32.50 -8.19 12.88
N GLU A 366 33.72 -8.40 13.39
CA GLU A 366 33.94 -9.01 14.71
C GLU A 366 33.67 -8.00 15.85
N ASP A 367 34.12 -6.75 15.69
CA ASP A 367 33.91 -5.66 16.64
C ASP A 367 33.14 -4.52 15.96
N LEU A 368 31.91 -4.26 16.41
CA LEU A 368 31.07 -3.16 15.88
C LEU A 368 31.70 -1.76 16.07
N GLN A 369 32.71 -1.63 16.93
CA GLN A 369 33.48 -0.40 17.14
C GLN A 369 34.67 -0.26 16.19
N ASP A 370 34.99 -1.26 15.37
CA ASP A 370 36.06 -1.15 14.38
C ASP A 370 35.64 -0.21 13.24
N GLU A 371 36.21 0.99 13.26
CA GLU A 371 35.99 2.05 12.28
C GLU A 371 37.08 2.08 11.18
N THR A 372 37.84 0.98 11.03
CA THR A 372 38.80 0.84 9.92
C THR A 372 38.07 1.01 8.59
N GLN A 373 38.62 1.86 7.72
CA GLN A 373 37.99 2.16 6.44
C GLN A 373 38.16 1.00 5.46
N ARG A 374 37.10 0.71 4.68
CA ARG A 374 37.18 -0.26 3.59
C ARG A 374 38.35 0.03 2.64
N SER A 375 39.10 -1.01 2.29
CA SER A 375 40.18 -0.93 1.30
C SER A 375 39.67 -0.95 -0.15
N GLY A 376 38.40 -1.29 -0.38
CA GLY A 376 37.77 -1.29 -1.71
C GLY A 376 36.36 -1.90 -1.73
N PRO A 377 35.73 -2.05 -2.92
CA PRO A 377 34.36 -2.57 -3.05
C PRO A 377 34.17 -4.02 -2.58
N ASN A 378 35.22 -4.84 -2.62
CA ASN A 378 35.21 -6.24 -2.19
C ASN A 378 35.59 -6.43 -0.72
N ASP A 379 35.94 -5.35 -0.02
CA ASP A 379 36.16 -5.38 1.41
C ASP A 379 34.81 -5.28 2.12
N TRP A 380 34.25 -6.43 2.46
CA TRP A 380 32.96 -6.53 3.13
C TRP A 380 33.08 -6.53 4.66
N TYR A 381 34.29 -6.70 5.18
CA TYR A 381 34.59 -6.87 6.59
C TYR A 381 34.74 -5.57 7.35
N HIS A 382 34.73 -4.43 6.66
CA HIS A 382 34.77 -3.10 7.25
C HIS A 382 33.51 -2.29 6.92
N TRP A 383 33.18 -1.28 7.71
CA TRP A 383 32.01 -0.44 7.46
C TRP A 383 32.07 0.27 6.12
N SER A 384 30.97 0.27 5.38
CA SER A 384 30.82 1.14 4.22
C SER A 384 30.89 2.61 4.64
N ALA A 385 31.26 3.49 3.72
CA ALA A 385 31.09 4.92 3.94
C ALA A 385 29.63 5.24 4.24
N TYR A 386 29.40 6.20 5.13
CA TYR A 386 28.05 6.68 5.40
C TYR A 386 27.45 7.38 4.19
N SER A 387 26.20 7.05 3.89
CA SER A 387 25.43 7.75 2.85
C SER A 387 23.93 7.53 3.05
N LEU A 388 23.13 8.56 2.78
CA LEU A 388 21.67 8.42 2.75
C LEU A 388 21.20 7.66 1.50
N ASN A 389 22.03 7.63 0.45
CA ASN A 389 21.73 6.97 -0.82
C ASN A 389 22.11 5.48 -0.82
N THR A 390 22.81 5.00 0.21
CA THR A 390 23.15 3.58 0.35
C THR A 390 21.98 2.86 1.01
N THR A 391 21.08 2.34 0.18
CA THR A 391 19.86 1.62 0.60
C THR A 391 19.85 0.15 0.17
N SER A 392 20.96 -0.33 -0.40
CA SER A 392 21.16 -1.73 -0.75
C SER A 392 22.64 -2.12 -0.77
N ALA A 393 22.91 -3.41 -0.67
CA ALA A 393 24.22 -4.01 -0.85
C ALA A 393 24.08 -5.40 -1.49
N THR A 394 24.98 -5.72 -2.41
CA THR A 394 25.09 -7.04 -3.03
C THR A 394 26.37 -7.71 -2.54
N VAL A 395 26.25 -8.89 -1.92
CA VAL A 395 27.34 -9.67 -1.34
C VAL A 395 27.38 -11.08 -1.94
N GLY A 396 28.51 -11.77 -1.83
CA GLY A 396 28.75 -13.04 -2.51
C GLY A 396 29.19 -12.86 -3.97
N PRO A 397 29.09 -13.90 -4.82
CA PRO A 397 28.47 -15.20 -4.56
C PRO A 397 29.24 -16.03 -3.51
N PHE A 398 28.49 -16.78 -2.72
CA PHE A 398 29.03 -17.65 -1.66
C PHE A 398 29.10 -19.09 -2.15
N THR A 399 30.29 -19.70 -2.12
CA THR A 399 30.50 -21.02 -2.76
C THR A 399 30.57 -22.18 -1.77
N VAL A 400 30.65 -21.90 -0.47
CA VAL A 400 30.81 -22.95 0.55
C VAL A 400 29.45 -23.27 1.17
N ASN A 401 28.96 -24.50 0.96
CA ASN A 401 27.69 -24.92 1.54
C ASN A 401 27.79 -24.99 3.08
N GLY A 402 26.82 -24.37 3.76
CA GLY A 402 26.74 -24.32 5.22
C GLY A 402 27.56 -23.20 5.87
N GLU A 403 28.26 -22.36 5.11
CA GLU A 403 28.91 -21.17 5.68
C GLU A 403 27.86 -20.18 6.19
N VAL A 404 28.23 -19.44 7.24
CA VAL A 404 27.32 -18.56 7.98
C VAL A 404 27.91 -17.17 8.01
N HIS A 405 27.10 -16.18 7.65
CA HIS A 405 27.49 -14.77 7.64
C HIS A 405 26.53 -13.92 8.48
N ARG A 406 27.03 -12.79 8.97
CA ARG A 406 26.25 -11.74 9.62
C ARG A 406 26.35 -10.47 8.82
N PHE A 407 25.21 -9.98 8.36
CA PHE A 407 25.10 -8.70 7.66
C PHE A 407 24.48 -7.66 8.59
N PHE A 408 25.17 -6.54 8.77
CA PHE A 408 24.77 -5.46 9.66
C PHE A 408 24.40 -4.21 8.88
N ILE A 409 23.30 -3.57 9.27
CA ILE A 409 22.92 -2.23 8.84
C ILE A 409 22.90 -1.31 10.04
N GLU A 410 23.62 -0.19 9.93
CA GLU A 410 23.50 0.92 10.86
C GLU A 410 22.75 2.07 10.21
N ALA A 411 21.65 2.49 10.84
CA ALA A 411 20.84 3.63 10.43
C ALA A 411 20.93 4.74 11.48
N GLU A 412 21.23 5.96 11.07
CA GLU A 412 21.34 7.13 11.94
C GLU A 412 20.38 8.24 11.49
N ASP A 413 19.67 8.86 12.45
CA ASP A 413 18.83 10.03 12.21
C ASP A 413 19.59 11.37 12.40
N ASN A 414 18.89 12.48 12.16
CA ASN A 414 19.40 13.83 12.33
C ASN A 414 19.68 14.23 13.80
N ASN A 415 19.32 13.38 14.77
CA ASN A 415 19.61 13.53 16.20
C ASN A 415 20.84 12.70 16.62
N GLY A 416 21.46 11.95 15.70
CA GLY A 416 22.57 11.05 16.00
C GLY A 416 22.14 9.74 16.67
N LEU A 417 20.83 9.47 16.75
CA LEU A 417 20.33 8.22 17.29
C LEU A 417 20.51 7.12 16.26
N LYS A 418 21.09 6.01 16.71
CA LYS A 418 21.42 4.87 15.84
C LYS A 418 20.51 3.67 16.11
N SER A 419 20.29 2.91 15.06
CA SER A 419 19.72 1.56 15.11
C SER A 419 20.60 0.58 14.38
N LEU A 420 20.62 -0.66 14.87
CA LEU A 420 21.33 -1.77 14.26
C LEU A 420 20.34 -2.84 13.79
N GLY A 421 20.38 -3.17 12.51
CA GLY A 421 19.75 -4.33 11.91
C GLY A 421 20.79 -5.42 11.68
N ILE A 422 20.43 -6.68 11.93
CA ILE A 422 21.33 -7.84 11.85
C ILE A 422 20.61 -8.99 11.15
N VAL A 423 21.04 -9.32 9.94
CA VAL A 423 20.64 -10.57 9.26
C VAL A 423 21.75 -11.58 9.47
N ARG A 424 21.42 -12.73 10.03
CA ARG A 424 22.33 -13.88 10.03
C ARG A 424 21.82 -14.87 9.01
N PHE A 425 22.62 -15.13 7.99
CA PHE A 425 22.25 -16.05 6.94
C PHE A 425 23.19 -17.25 6.85
N THR A 426 22.60 -18.41 6.55
CA THR A 426 23.33 -19.63 6.23
C THR A 426 23.25 -19.88 4.72
N VAL A 427 24.39 -20.11 4.09
CA VAL A 427 24.48 -20.41 2.66
C VAL A 427 24.10 -21.88 2.44
N VAL A 428 23.11 -22.13 1.58
CA VAL A 428 22.62 -23.49 1.31
C VAL A 428 22.67 -23.78 -0.19
N ARG A 429 23.37 -24.87 -0.53
CA ARG A 429 23.44 -25.41 -1.88
C ARG A 429 22.36 -26.47 -2.12
N GLY A 430 21.64 -26.33 -3.22
CA GLY A 430 20.81 -27.34 -3.86
C GLY A 430 21.66 -28.53 -4.26
N THR A 431 21.62 -29.59 -3.46
CA THR A 431 22.35 -30.83 -3.76
C THR A 431 21.54 -31.73 -4.69
N PHE A 432 20.22 -31.75 -4.51
CA PHE A 432 19.29 -32.55 -5.33
C PHE A 432 19.67 -34.04 -5.41
N VAL A 433 20.36 -34.57 -4.39
CA VAL A 433 20.84 -35.96 -4.30
C VAL A 433 19.86 -36.91 -3.58
N GLY A 434 18.78 -36.36 -3.02
CA GLY A 434 17.81 -37.05 -2.18
C GLY A 434 18.29 -37.29 -0.74
N ASP A 435 17.39 -37.78 0.12
CA ASP A 435 17.73 -38.19 1.49
C ASP A 435 17.76 -39.73 1.60
N THR A 436 18.64 -40.26 2.46
CA THR A 436 18.76 -41.71 2.67
C THR A 436 17.50 -42.27 3.33
N LEU A 437 16.85 -43.23 2.68
CA LEU A 437 15.76 -43.98 3.28
C LEU A 437 16.34 -45.08 4.20
N GLU A 438 16.34 -44.85 5.52
CA GLU A 438 16.96 -45.72 6.54
C GLU A 438 16.47 -47.18 6.50
N ASN A 439 15.33 -47.46 5.86
CA ASN A 439 14.69 -48.79 5.84
C ASN A 439 14.66 -49.47 4.46
N GLU A 440 15.24 -48.89 3.40
CA GLU A 440 15.14 -49.42 2.02
C GLU A 440 16.50 -49.47 1.28
N GLY A 441 17.56 -49.91 1.96
CA GLY A 441 18.79 -50.39 1.33
C GLY A 441 19.58 -49.34 0.52
N ASN A 442 19.84 -48.16 1.09
CA ASN A 442 20.59 -47.05 0.45
C ASN A 442 19.93 -46.46 -0.81
N ARG A 443 18.59 -46.54 -0.95
CA ARG A 443 17.88 -45.73 -1.96
C ARG A 443 17.69 -44.29 -1.45
N TYR A 444 17.88 -43.31 -2.33
CA TYR A 444 17.67 -41.89 -2.05
C TYR A 444 16.27 -41.48 -2.52
N ALA A 445 15.51 -40.76 -1.68
CA ALA A 445 14.24 -40.18 -2.08
C ALA A 445 14.47 -38.87 -2.84
N ASP A 446 14.09 -38.83 -4.12
CA ASP A 446 14.22 -37.63 -4.97
C ASP A 446 13.04 -36.66 -4.82
N VAL A 447 11.93 -37.12 -4.22
CA VAL A 447 10.70 -36.35 -4.01
C VAL A 447 10.44 -36.14 -2.52
N LEU A 448 10.17 -34.90 -2.11
CA LEU A 448 9.64 -34.59 -0.78
C LEU A 448 8.17 -34.20 -0.88
N PHE A 449 7.31 -34.90 -0.16
CA PHE A 449 5.91 -34.50 0.02
C PHE A 449 5.72 -33.77 1.35
N VAL A 450 5.47 -32.46 1.28
CA VAL A 450 5.16 -31.60 2.41
C VAL A 450 3.66 -31.62 2.68
N LYS A 451 3.28 -32.25 3.79
CA LYS A 451 1.92 -32.30 4.32
C LYS A 451 1.67 -31.05 5.17
N ASP A 452 1.22 -29.98 4.52
CA ASP A 452 0.98 -28.69 5.16
C ASP A 452 -0.50 -28.44 5.41
N THR A 453 -1.13 -29.39 6.11
CA THR A 453 -2.58 -29.41 6.33
C THR A 453 -2.97 -29.25 7.78
N ARG A 454 -4.22 -28.87 8.02
CA ARG A 454 -4.81 -28.75 9.36
C ARG A 454 -6.00 -29.67 9.59
N TYR A 455 -6.08 -30.74 8.81
CA TYR A 455 -7.01 -31.84 9.03
C TYR A 455 -6.86 -32.48 10.42
N SER A 456 -7.96 -33.11 10.86
CA SER A 456 -8.01 -33.83 12.12
C SER A 456 -6.96 -34.94 12.16
N VAL A 457 -6.16 -34.97 13.23
CA VAL A 457 -5.21 -36.04 13.50
C VAL A 457 -5.92 -37.25 14.12
N ASP A 458 -5.29 -38.41 14.01
CA ASP A 458 -5.75 -39.63 14.68
C ASP A 458 -5.89 -39.40 16.19
N ARG A 459 -6.99 -39.92 16.75
CA ARG A 459 -7.28 -39.82 18.19
C ARG A 459 -7.12 -41.18 18.85
N TYR A 460 -6.57 -41.17 20.05
CA TYR A 460 -6.36 -42.37 20.86
C TYR A 460 -7.14 -42.29 22.17
N ASN A 461 -7.70 -43.42 22.60
CA ASN A 461 -8.18 -43.63 23.96
C ASN A 461 -7.26 -44.66 24.64
N GLY A 462 -6.31 -44.17 25.44
CA GLY A 462 -5.20 -44.99 25.92
C GLY A 462 -4.35 -45.48 24.74
N THR A 463 -4.22 -46.79 24.57
CA THR A 463 -3.52 -47.39 23.43
C THR A 463 -4.43 -47.68 22.24
N ASN A 464 -5.74 -47.50 22.36
CA ASN A 464 -6.70 -47.84 21.30
C ASN A 464 -6.91 -46.66 20.35
N LEU A 465 -6.75 -46.89 19.05
CA LEU A 465 -7.10 -45.92 18.02
C LEU A 465 -8.63 -45.78 18.01
N ILE A 466 -9.12 -44.55 18.09
CA ILE A 466 -10.55 -44.26 18.01
C ILE A 466 -10.94 -44.25 16.53
N THR A 467 -12.10 -44.82 16.21
CA THR A 467 -12.65 -44.75 14.85
C THR A 467 -12.65 -43.31 14.34
N PRO A 468 -12.13 -43.04 13.14
CA PRO A 468 -12.17 -41.70 12.55
C PRO A 468 -13.60 -41.16 12.49
N VAL A 469 -13.79 -39.91 12.95
CA VAL A 469 -15.08 -39.21 12.94
C VAL A 469 -14.89 -37.76 12.48
N GLY A 470 -15.93 -37.18 11.90
CA GLY A 470 -15.95 -35.77 11.44
C GLY A 470 -15.67 -35.61 9.95
N SER A 471 -15.29 -34.39 9.57
CA SER A 471 -15.07 -33.98 8.17
C SER A 471 -13.93 -34.75 7.52
N TRP A 472 -14.11 -35.07 6.24
CA TRP A 472 -13.09 -35.71 5.43
C TRP A 472 -12.10 -34.72 4.81
N PRO A 473 -10.87 -35.17 4.52
CA PRO A 473 -10.23 -36.35 5.07
C PRO A 473 -9.63 -36.03 6.44
N THR A 474 -9.42 -37.05 7.27
CA THR A 474 -8.46 -36.97 8.38
C THR A 474 -7.03 -37.05 7.84
N SER A 475 -6.04 -36.68 8.67
CA SER A 475 -4.63 -36.74 8.29
C SER A 475 -4.18 -38.15 7.88
N ALA A 476 -4.63 -39.20 8.57
CA ALA A 476 -4.24 -40.57 8.25
C ALA A 476 -4.94 -41.13 7.01
N GLU A 477 -6.18 -40.70 6.75
CA GLU A 477 -6.91 -41.06 5.53
C GLU A 477 -6.27 -40.42 4.30
N LEU A 478 -5.81 -39.16 4.43
CA LEU A 478 -5.03 -38.48 3.41
C LEU A 478 -3.71 -39.21 3.13
N ASP A 479 -3.00 -39.62 4.19
CA ASP A 479 -1.77 -40.41 4.06
C ASP A 479 -2.01 -41.73 3.34
N SER A 480 -3.12 -42.39 3.65
CA SER A 480 -3.49 -43.65 3.01
C SER A 480 -3.87 -43.45 1.53
N PHE A 481 -4.46 -42.30 1.19
CA PHE A 481 -4.77 -41.96 -0.20
C PHE A 481 -3.50 -41.73 -1.03
N PHE A 482 -2.51 -41.03 -0.48
CA PHE A 482 -1.28 -40.69 -1.21
C PHE A 482 -0.20 -41.77 -1.18
N PHE A 483 0.03 -42.42 -0.03
CA PHE A 483 1.28 -43.13 0.27
C PHE A 483 1.14 -44.61 0.58
N ALA A 484 -0.07 -45.13 0.77
CA ALA A 484 -0.26 -46.51 1.16
C ALA A 484 0.45 -47.48 0.20
N ARG A 485 1.11 -48.50 0.75
CA ARG A 485 1.81 -49.52 -0.07
C ARG A 485 0.84 -50.43 -0.83
N GLY A 486 -0.41 -50.55 -0.36
CA GLY A 486 -1.39 -51.47 -0.92
C GLY A 486 -1.14 -52.92 -0.50
N ASN A 487 -2.21 -53.72 -0.36
CA ASN A 487 -2.15 -55.11 0.12
C ASN A 487 -1.54 -55.28 1.53
N PHE A 488 -1.36 -54.20 2.29
CA PHE A 488 -0.96 -54.26 3.69
C PHE A 488 -2.19 -54.22 4.61
N PRO A 489 -2.24 -55.05 5.67
CA PRO A 489 -3.28 -54.96 6.68
C PRO A 489 -3.34 -53.56 7.29
N TRP A 490 -4.55 -53.02 7.41
CA TRP A 490 -4.77 -51.78 8.13
C TRP A 490 -4.47 -51.99 9.63
N LYS A 491 -3.61 -51.14 10.21
CA LYS A 491 -3.27 -51.22 11.64
C LYS A 491 -4.48 -50.89 12.50
N LYS A 492 -4.89 -51.82 13.39
CA LYS A 492 -6.01 -51.66 14.33
C LYS A 492 -7.40 -51.51 13.68
N TYR A 493 -7.55 -51.98 12.45
CA TYR A 493 -8.84 -52.18 11.78
C TYR A 493 -9.23 -53.67 11.86
N PRO A 494 -10.50 -54.04 11.54
CA PRO A 494 -10.92 -55.43 11.53
C PRO A 494 -9.97 -56.31 10.71
N SER A 495 -9.66 -57.50 11.24
CA SER A 495 -8.79 -58.47 10.58
C SER A 495 -9.25 -58.76 9.15
N GLY A 496 -8.32 -58.79 8.20
CA GLY A 496 -8.62 -58.94 6.76
C GLY A 496 -8.84 -57.63 6.00
N SER A 497 -8.90 -56.48 6.69
CA SER A 497 -8.93 -55.18 6.01
C SER A 497 -7.57 -54.87 5.39
N ILE A 498 -7.50 -54.81 4.05
CA ILE A 498 -6.28 -54.48 3.31
C ILE A 498 -6.32 -53.05 2.75
N SER A 499 -5.17 -52.38 2.76
CA SER A 499 -4.99 -51.05 2.17
C SER A 499 -4.95 -51.13 0.65
N ARG A 500 -5.39 -50.05 0.00
CA ARG A 500 -5.21 -49.84 -1.44
C ARG A 500 -3.88 -49.13 -1.70
N PRO A 501 -3.18 -49.39 -2.81
CA PRO A 501 -2.00 -48.61 -3.19
C PRO A 501 -2.34 -47.12 -3.30
N GLY A 502 -1.55 -46.26 -2.66
CA GLY A 502 -1.69 -44.82 -2.73
C GLY A 502 -1.27 -44.27 -4.10
N ILE A 503 -1.67 -43.03 -4.41
CA ILE A 503 -1.43 -42.46 -5.75
C ILE A 503 0.05 -42.22 -6.08
N PHE A 504 0.93 -42.20 -5.06
CA PHE A 504 2.38 -42.10 -5.24
C PHE A 504 3.10 -43.43 -4.98
N HIS A 505 2.37 -44.54 -4.86
CA HIS A 505 2.99 -45.86 -4.69
C HIS A 505 3.95 -46.19 -5.85
N GLY A 506 5.17 -46.61 -5.55
CA GLY A 506 6.19 -46.93 -6.55
C GLY A 506 7.12 -45.77 -6.91
N TYR A 507 6.90 -44.55 -6.42
CA TYR A 507 7.92 -43.48 -6.48
C TYR A 507 8.77 -43.49 -5.21
N LEU A 508 10.01 -43.02 -5.33
CA LEU A 508 10.90 -42.79 -4.18
C LEU A 508 10.63 -41.41 -3.60
N TRP A 509 9.86 -41.38 -2.51
CA TRP A 509 9.48 -40.15 -1.83
C TRP A 509 9.77 -40.23 -0.33
N ASP A 510 9.92 -39.07 0.28
CA ASP A 510 9.86 -38.86 1.72
C ASP A 510 8.68 -37.93 2.05
N THR A 511 8.23 -37.90 3.31
CA THR A 511 7.16 -37.02 3.77
C THR A 511 7.62 -36.12 4.90
N LEU A 512 7.14 -34.87 4.90
CA LEU A 512 7.34 -33.94 6.00
C LEU A 512 5.99 -33.35 6.43
N GLY A 513 5.61 -33.58 7.68
CA GLY A 513 4.49 -32.86 8.29
C GLY A 513 4.93 -31.52 8.84
N THR A 514 4.16 -30.46 8.58
CA THR A 514 4.50 -29.10 9.07
C THR A 514 3.98 -28.80 10.47
N ARG A 515 3.07 -29.63 10.98
CA ARG A 515 2.55 -29.49 12.35
C ARG A 515 3.67 -29.77 13.36
N GLY A 516 3.97 -28.78 14.21
CA GLY A 516 4.99 -28.91 15.25
C GLY A 516 6.38 -28.39 14.87
N ILE A 517 6.56 -27.85 13.65
CA ILE A 517 7.76 -27.08 13.32
C ILE A 517 7.71 -25.78 14.13
N GLN A 518 8.56 -25.66 15.15
CA GLN A 518 8.53 -24.54 16.08
C GLN A 518 8.79 -23.18 15.41
N THR A 519 9.67 -23.16 14.41
CA THR A 519 9.97 -21.96 13.61
C THR A 519 8.84 -21.61 12.64
N GLY A 520 7.90 -22.53 12.38
CA GLY A 520 6.87 -22.41 11.35
C GLY A 520 7.35 -22.52 9.91
N VAL A 521 8.66 -22.49 9.66
CA VAL A 521 9.24 -22.52 8.31
C VAL A 521 9.95 -23.84 8.07
N VAL A 522 9.71 -24.47 6.92
CA VAL A 522 10.49 -25.63 6.48
C VAL A 522 11.87 -25.15 6.02
N PRO A 523 12.98 -25.62 6.62
CA PRO A 523 14.31 -25.16 6.25
C PRO A 523 14.64 -25.45 4.79
N LEU A 524 15.28 -24.51 4.11
CA LEU A 524 15.89 -24.66 2.79
C LEU A 524 16.91 -25.79 2.79
N SER A 525 17.70 -25.97 3.86
CA SER A 525 18.62 -27.11 4.02
C SER A 525 17.92 -28.48 3.95
N ARG A 526 16.63 -28.55 4.27
CA ARG A 526 15.80 -29.75 4.07
C ARG A 526 15.27 -29.83 2.65
N LEU A 527 14.72 -28.75 2.09
CA LEU A 527 14.17 -28.74 0.72
C LEU A 527 15.24 -29.04 -0.34
N SER A 528 16.44 -28.46 -0.17
CA SER A 528 17.57 -28.51 -1.11
C SER A 528 18.20 -29.91 -1.29
N LYS A 529 17.75 -30.90 -0.52
CA LYS A 529 18.11 -32.30 -0.75
C LYS A 529 17.33 -32.93 -1.89
N PHE A 530 16.09 -32.50 -2.12
CA PHE A 530 15.15 -33.19 -3.01
C PHE A 530 15.05 -32.47 -4.36
N LYS A 531 14.98 -33.22 -5.46
CA LYS A 531 14.79 -32.67 -6.81
C LYS A 531 13.42 -32.04 -6.99
N SER A 532 12.41 -32.62 -6.33
CA SER A 532 11.04 -32.14 -6.38
C SER A 532 10.42 -32.04 -5.00
N VAL A 533 9.71 -30.94 -4.77
CA VAL A 533 8.92 -30.68 -3.58
C VAL A 533 7.46 -30.61 -3.99
N ILE A 534 6.67 -31.55 -3.48
CA ILE A 534 5.22 -31.54 -3.58
C ILE A 534 4.68 -30.93 -2.31
N TRP A 535 3.93 -29.85 -2.40
CA TRP A 535 3.38 -29.13 -1.25
C TRP A 535 1.87 -29.15 -1.26
N TYR A 536 1.29 -29.80 -0.26
CA TYR A 536 -0.15 -29.94 -0.12
C TYR A 536 -0.68 -29.07 1.01
N THR A 537 -1.52 -28.08 0.67
CA THR A 537 -2.14 -27.15 1.63
C THR A 537 -3.64 -27.12 1.45
N ASP A 538 -4.38 -27.46 2.51
CA ASP A 538 -5.84 -27.46 2.48
C ASP A 538 -6.43 -26.05 2.71
N ALA A 539 -7.62 -25.81 2.15
CA ALA A 539 -8.31 -24.52 2.24
C ALA A 539 -8.57 -24.06 3.69
N GLY A 540 -8.90 -24.99 4.60
CA GLY A 540 -9.15 -24.66 6.00
C GLY A 540 -7.88 -24.29 6.76
N GLY A 541 -6.79 -25.02 6.53
CA GLY A 541 -5.47 -24.71 7.10
C GLY A 541 -4.91 -23.37 6.60
N ALA A 542 -5.17 -23.04 5.33
CA ALA A 542 -4.71 -21.80 4.69
C ALA A 542 -5.32 -20.52 5.28
N SER A 543 -6.40 -20.60 6.06
CA SER A 543 -7.02 -19.45 6.72
C SER A 543 -6.59 -19.25 8.18
N LEU A 544 -5.84 -20.20 8.77
CA LEU A 544 -5.45 -20.12 10.19
C LEU A 544 -4.35 -19.08 10.42
N LEU A 545 -4.61 -18.14 11.35
CA LEU A 545 -3.75 -17.00 11.65
C LEU A 545 -2.85 -17.18 12.88
N ALA A 546 -3.06 -18.22 13.68
CA ALA A 546 -2.35 -18.39 14.95
C ALA A 546 -0.86 -18.71 14.76
N LEU A 547 -0.06 -18.55 15.81
CA LEU A 547 1.37 -18.85 15.74
C LEU A 547 1.62 -20.32 15.36
N PRO A 548 2.77 -20.64 14.74
CA PRO A 548 3.13 -22.04 14.41
C PRO A 548 3.15 -22.97 15.63
N THR A 549 3.40 -22.42 16.82
CA THR A 549 3.44 -23.13 18.10
C THR A 549 2.06 -23.30 18.74
N ASP A 550 0.98 -22.78 18.15
CA ASP A 550 -0.37 -22.97 18.68
C ASP A 550 -0.74 -24.46 18.67
N THR A 551 -1.25 -24.96 19.80
CA THR A 551 -1.53 -26.38 19.97
C THR A 551 -2.85 -26.84 19.34
N ARG A 552 -3.76 -25.90 19.05
CA ARG A 552 -5.10 -26.17 18.53
C ARG A 552 -5.23 -25.83 17.06
N PHE A 553 -4.78 -24.63 16.67
CA PHE A 553 -4.98 -24.07 15.33
C PHE A 553 -3.70 -23.45 14.75
N PRO A 554 -2.55 -24.17 14.72
CA PRO A 554 -1.31 -23.60 14.21
C PRO A 554 -1.46 -23.19 12.75
N THR A 555 -0.90 -22.05 12.36
CA THR A 555 -0.86 -21.65 10.94
C THR A 555 -0.06 -22.64 10.08
N THR A 556 -0.37 -22.77 8.80
CA THR A 556 0.38 -23.58 7.83
C THR A 556 1.77 -22.99 7.56
N SER A 557 2.75 -23.83 7.28
CA SER A 557 4.11 -23.36 7.01
C SER A 557 4.18 -22.49 5.76
N LEU A 558 3.43 -22.85 4.71
CA LEU A 558 3.32 -22.05 3.49
C LEU A 558 2.76 -20.67 3.79
N ARG A 559 1.70 -20.58 4.60
CA ARG A 559 1.14 -19.29 4.98
C ARG A 559 2.12 -18.48 5.83
N PHE A 560 2.76 -19.13 6.80
CA PHE A 560 3.71 -18.46 7.67
C PHE A 560 4.89 -17.91 6.87
N MET A 561 5.57 -18.74 6.08
CA MET A 561 6.74 -18.31 5.30
C MET A 561 6.40 -17.33 4.16
N SER A 562 5.12 -17.21 3.79
CA SER A 562 4.63 -16.18 2.87
C SER A 562 4.11 -14.93 3.59
N SER A 563 4.11 -14.86 4.91
CA SER A 563 3.66 -13.68 5.65
C SER A 563 4.71 -12.56 5.65
N PRO A 564 4.29 -11.28 5.75
CA PRO A 564 5.22 -10.19 6.01
C PRO A 564 6.07 -10.49 7.24
N GLY A 565 7.37 -10.20 7.21
CA GLY A 565 8.29 -10.55 8.29
C GLY A 565 9.01 -11.87 8.10
N GLN A 566 8.66 -12.70 7.11
CA GLN A 566 9.14 -14.08 7.00
C GLN A 566 9.97 -14.33 5.74
N ALA A 567 10.90 -15.29 5.82
CA ALA A 567 11.68 -15.75 4.69
C ALA A 567 10.97 -16.92 3.98
N SER A 568 10.85 -16.85 2.65
CA SER A 568 10.25 -17.87 1.81
C SER A 568 11.30 -18.86 1.31
N THR A 569 11.55 -19.91 2.09
CA THR A 569 12.50 -20.97 1.71
C THR A 569 12.11 -21.69 0.42
N LEU A 570 10.81 -21.77 0.10
CA LEU A 570 10.33 -22.34 -1.16
C LEU A 570 10.69 -21.49 -2.38
N SER A 571 10.66 -20.16 -2.25
CA SER A 571 11.13 -19.23 -3.31
C SER A 571 12.61 -19.47 -3.59
N ILE A 572 13.41 -19.63 -2.54
CA ILE A 572 14.85 -19.85 -2.66
C ILE A 572 15.14 -21.23 -3.26
N TYR A 573 14.41 -22.27 -2.84
CA TYR A 573 14.51 -23.61 -3.41
C TYR A 573 14.21 -23.60 -4.92
N ALA A 574 13.13 -22.92 -5.35
CA ALA A 574 12.80 -22.79 -6.76
C ALA A 574 13.87 -22.00 -7.54
N ARG A 575 14.41 -20.91 -6.97
CA ARG A 575 15.54 -20.15 -7.57
C ARG A 575 16.78 -21.01 -7.81
N GLN A 576 17.01 -22.03 -7.00
CA GLN A 576 18.11 -22.98 -7.17
C GLN A 576 17.81 -24.11 -8.17
N GLY A 577 16.72 -24.02 -8.93
CA GLY A 577 16.34 -25.01 -9.95
C GLY A 577 15.48 -26.16 -9.43
N GLY A 578 15.02 -26.10 -8.18
CA GLY A 578 14.12 -27.10 -7.61
C GLY A 578 12.77 -27.15 -8.31
N GLN A 579 12.19 -28.35 -8.44
CA GLN A 579 10.87 -28.54 -9.04
C GLN A 579 9.80 -28.46 -7.94
N VAL A 580 8.70 -27.75 -8.17
CA VAL A 580 7.63 -27.54 -7.17
C VAL A 580 6.28 -27.93 -7.75
N TRP A 581 5.51 -28.72 -7.00
CA TRP A 581 4.08 -28.92 -7.26
C TRP A 581 3.25 -28.46 -6.06
N LEU A 582 2.53 -27.35 -6.23
CA LEU A 582 1.60 -26.82 -5.22
C LEU A 582 0.18 -27.30 -5.50
N PHE A 583 -0.51 -27.88 -4.51
CA PHE A 583 -1.94 -28.19 -4.63
C PHE A 583 -2.67 -28.31 -3.29
N GLY A 584 -3.99 -28.52 -3.35
CA GLY A 584 -4.83 -28.74 -2.16
C GLY A 584 -6.04 -27.81 -2.03
N GLY A 585 -6.18 -26.84 -2.94
CA GLY A 585 -7.27 -25.86 -2.91
C GLY A 585 -7.10 -24.78 -1.84
N GLY A 586 -5.92 -24.69 -1.20
CA GLY A 586 -5.56 -23.61 -0.28
C GLY A 586 -4.11 -23.12 -0.43
N ALA A 587 -3.39 -23.52 -1.46
CA ALA A 587 -1.98 -23.18 -1.61
C ALA A 587 -1.79 -21.71 -2.01
N ALA A 588 -2.54 -21.22 -3.01
CA ALA A 588 -2.50 -19.81 -3.38
C ALA A 588 -3.03 -18.94 -2.23
N THR A 589 -4.09 -19.39 -1.57
CA THR A 589 -4.70 -18.74 -0.40
C THR A 589 -3.68 -18.59 0.71
N ALA A 590 -2.94 -19.65 1.05
CA ALA A 590 -1.89 -19.58 2.07
C ALA A 590 -0.81 -18.55 1.71
N ILE A 591 -0.38 -18.50 0.45
CA ILE A 591 0.65 -17.57 -0.02
C ILE A 591 0.17 -16.11 0.03
N MET A 592 -1.08 -15.89 -0.38
CA MET A 592 -1.56 -14.55 -0.74
C MET A 592 -2.33 -13.87 0.39
N ASN A 593 -2.99 -14.64 1.27
CA ASN A 593 -3.89 -14.11 2.29
C ASN A 593 -3.16 -13.22 3.34
N PRO A 594 -1.89 -13.50 3.71
CA PRO A 594 -1.14 -12.59 4.57
C PRO A 594 -0.93 -11.17 4.02
N TRP A 595 -1.16 -10.95 2.72
CA TRP A 595 -1.00 -9.67 2.05
C TRP A 595 -2.34 -8.99 1.73
N ASN A 596 -3.46 -9.64 2.03
CA ASN A 596 -4.79 -9.13 1.76
C ASN A 596 -5.07 -7.88 2.61
N ARG A 597 -5.60 -6.82 1.98
CA ARG A 597 -5.90 -5.54 2.62
C ARG A 597 -7.40 -5.36 2.94
N GLY A 598 -8.26 -6.18 2.34
CA GLY A 598 -9.70 -6.22 2.58
C GLY A 598 -10.12 -7.16 3.72
N PRO A 599 -11.38 -7.08 4.19
CA PRO A 599 -11.93 -8.06 5.10
C PRO A 599 -11.88 -9.45 4.42
N ALA A 600 -11.25 -10.40 5.11
CA ALA A 600 -10.97 -11.74 4.66
C ALA A 600 -12.13 -12.38 3.87
N GLU A 601 -11.82 -12.91 2.67
CA GLU A 601 -12.48 -14.02 1.94
C GLU A 601 -12.77 -13.78 0.44
N THR A 602 -12.56 -12.60 -0.12
CA THR A 602 -12.74 -12.42 -1.57
C THR A 602 -11.43 -12.03 -2.21
N TYR A 603 -10.75 -12.97 -2.89
CA TYR A 603 -9.79 -12.58 -3.90
C TYR A 603 -10.58 -11.89 -4.99
N THR A 604 -10.46 -10.57 -4.94
CA THR A 604 -11.28 -9.60 -5.64
C THR A 604 -11.07 -9.74 -7.13
N ASP A 605 -12.19 -9.84 -7.83
CA ASP A 605 -12.25 -9.55 -9.26
C ASP A 605 -11.59 -8.17 -9.51
N PRO A 606 -10.49 -8.11 -10.29
CA PRO A 606 -9.79 -6.86 -10.59
C PRO A 606 -10.69 -5.84 -11.30
N GLU A 607 -11.79 -6.26 -11.92
CA GLU A 607 -12.76 -5.38 -12.60
C GLU A 607 -13.67 -4.64 -11.63
N THR A 608 -13.90 -5.12 -10.40
CA THR A 608 -14.88 -4.53 -9.46
C THR A 608 -14.27 -3.79 -8.28
N ASN A 609 -13.14 -4.25 -7.74
CA ASN A 609 -12.52 -3.65 -6.55
C ASN A 609 -11.10 -3.10 -6.78
N GLY A 610 -10.56 -3.23 -7.99
CA GLY A 610 -9.17 -2.88 -8.29
C GLY A 610 -8.18 -3.85 -7.64
N ASN A 611 -7.03 -4.08 -8.29
CA ASN A 611 -5.93 -4.80 -7.67
C ASN A 611 -5.38 -3.94 -6.52
N GLU A 612 -5.76 -4.21 -5.27
CA GLU A 612 -5.21 -3.52 -4.08
C GLU A 612 -3.70 -3.82 -3.82
N GLY A 613 -3.02 -4.45 -4.78
CA GLY A 613 -1.60 -4.79 -4.72
C GLY A 613 -1.31 -6.14 -4.08
N GLU A 614 -2.27 -7.08 -4.09
CA GLU A 614 -2.08 -8.40 -3.49
C GLU A 614 -1.20 -9.31 -4.36
N LEU A 615 -1.54 -9.45 -5.65
CA LEU A 615 -0.81 -10.21 -6.67
C LEU A 615 0.14 -9.29 -7.44
N MET A 616 1.33 -9.10 -6.88
CA MET A 616 2.37 -8.20 -7.39
C MET A 616 3.76 -8.85 -7.30
N PRO A 617 4.81 -8.30 -7.94
CA PRO A 617 6.18 -8.78 -7.76
C PRO A 617 6.59 -8.86 -6.29
N GLY A 618 7.36 -9.88 -5.93
CA GLY A 618 7.73 -10.21 -4.53
C GLY A 618 6.77 -11.20 -3.85
N ARG A 619 5.95 -11.92 -4.63
CA ARG A 619 4.99 -12.92 -4.15
C ARG A 619 5.21 -14.23 -4.90
N PHE A 620 5.18 -15.36 -4.21
CA PHE A 620 5.45 -16.66 -4.86
C PHE A 620 4.51 -16.94 -6.04
N MET A 621 3.21 -16.61 -5.91
CA MET A 621 2.24 -16.77 -7.00
C MET A 621 2.57 -15.92 -8.23
N PHE A 622 3.09 -14.70 -8.04
CA PHE A 622 3.43 -13.80 -9.13
C PHE A 622 4.77 -14.15 -9.78
N ASP A 623 5.79 -14.38 -8.95
CA ASP A 623 7.18 -14.52 -9.40
C ASP A 623 7.53 -15.94 -9.84
N PHE A 624 6.84 -16.97 -9.32
CA PHE A 624 7.18 -18.37 -9.60
C PHE A 624 6.07 -19.15 -10.30
N VAL A 625 4.82 -18.95 -9.89
CA VAL A 625 3.68 -19.57 -10.58
C VAL A 625 3.27 -18.77 -11.82
N HIS A 626 3.70 -17.50 -11.91
CA HIS A 626 3.37 -16.56 -12.99
C HIS A 626 1.88 -16.28 -13.17
N TRP A 627 1.10 -16.41 -12.11
CA TRP A 627 -0.27 -15.89 -12.12
C TRP A 627 -0.17 -14.39 -11.80
N ARG A 628 -0.47 -13.53 -12.78
CA ARG A 628 -0.19 -12.08 -12.68
C ARG A 628 -1.44 -11.20 -12.74
N ASN A 629 -2.51 -11.67 -13.38
CA ASN A 629 -3.65 -10.81 -13.70
C ASN A 629 -4.78 -10.86 -12.67
N GLY A 630 -4.97 -11.97 -11.98
CA GLY A 630 -6.00 -12.08 -10.93
C GLY A 630 -6.26 -13.52 -10.48
N LEU A 631 -6.49 -13.68 -9.19
CA LEU A 631 -6.88 -14.91 -8.51
C LEU A 631 -8.36 -14.84 -8.14
N LEU A 632 -9.08 -15.97 -8.18
CA LEU A 632 -10.41 -16.09 -7.60
C LEU A 632 -10.52 -17.38 -6.79
N LEU A 633 -11.17 -17.26 -5.64
CA LEU A 633 -11.60 -18.39 -4.81
C LEU A 633 -13.09 -18.64 -5.02
N THR A 634 -13.45 -19.89 -5.30
CA THR A 634 -14.84 -20.29 -5.50
C THR A 634 -14.96 -21.80 -5.30
N THR A 635 -16.03 -22.41 -5.81
CA THR A 635 -16.22 -23.87 -5.83
C THR A 635 -16.31 -24.40 -7.25
N ALA A 636 -15.78 -25.61 -7.47
CA ALA A 636 -15.91 -26.35 -8.73
C ALA A 636 -16.31 -27.81 -8.45
N GLY A 637 -16.93 -28.46 -9.43
CA GLY A 637 -17.34 -29.89 -9.34
C GLY A 637 -16.43 -30.85 -10.11
N GLY A 638 -15.47 -30.32 -10.86
CA GLY A 638 -14.56 -31.07 -11.69
C GLY A 638 -13.49 -30.18 -12.32
N ALA A 639 -12.62 -30.76 -13.13
CA ALA A 639 -11.73 -30.03 -14.00
C ALA A 639 -11.60 -30.75 -15.35
N ARG A 640 -11.50 -29.98 -16.43
CA ARG A 640 -11.41 -30.51 -17.80
C ARG A 640 -10.09 -30.11 -18.43
N GLN A 641 -9.44 -31.09 -19.06
CA GLN A 641 -8.21 -30.88 -19.80
C GLN A 641 -8.43 -29.87 -20.93
N VAL A 642 -7.45 -29.01 -21.17
CA VAL A 642 -7.45 -28.13 -22.35
C VAL A 642 -7.10 -28.96 -23.59
N VAL A 643 -8.04 -29.08 -24.54
CA VAL A 643 -7.86 -29.93 -25.75
C VAL A 643 -7.94 -29.13 -27.06
N ASP A 644 -8.74 -28.07 -27.11
CA ASP A 644 -8.99 -27.32 -28.36
C ASP A 644 -7.94 -26.23 -28.64
N GLU A 645 -7.16 -25.81 -27.64
CA GLU A 645 -6.12 -24.79 -27.79
C GLU A 645 -4.76 -25.35 -28.20
N PHE A 646 -4.57 -26.68 -28.21
CA PHE A 646 -3.31 -27.30 -28.62
C PHE A 646 -3.27 -27.71 -30.11
N ASN A 647 -4.39 -27.61 -30.84
CA ASN A 647 -4.56 -28.24 -32.16
C ASN A 647 -4.82 -27.29 -33.35
N GLY A 648 -4.56 -25.99 -33.25
CA GLY A 648 -4.71 -25.12 -34.44
C GLY A 648 -4.11 -23.73 -34.29
N THR A 649 -3.16 -23.40 -35.18
CA THR A 649 -2.65 -22.09 -35.68
C THR A 649 -2.57 -20.84 -34.77
N SER A 650 -2.94 -20.91 -33.51
CA SER A 650 -2.85 -19.87 -32.49
C SER A 650 -1.61 -20.10 -31.62
N ALA A 651 -1.17 -19.07 -30.90
CA ALA A 651 0.17 -18.97 -30.32
C ALA A 651 0.40 -19.76 -29.01
N SER A 652 -0.33 -20.86 -28.84
CA SER A 652 -0.25 -21.88 -27.77
C SER A 652 0.58 -23.10 -28.22
N ARG A 653 1.62 -22.88 -29.03
CA ARG A 653 2.40 -23.98 -29.61
C ARG A 653 3.31 -24.60 -28.55
N GLY A 654 3.23 -25.92 -28.41
CA GLY A 654 4.19 -26.71 -27.66
C GLY A 654 5.62 -26.35 -28.05
N TRP A 655 6.47 -26.25 -27.04
CA TRP A 655 7.90 -25.99 -27.16
C TRP A 655 8.65 -27.29 -27.51
N ALA A 656 9.88 -27.16 -27.99
CA ALA A 656 10.69 -28.32 -28.34
C ALA A 656 11.01 -29.15 -27.08
N GLY A 657 10.40 -30.33 -26.96
CA GLY A 657 10.51 -31.18 -25.77
C GLY A 657 9.32 -31.09 -24.81
N ALA A 658 8.25 -30.41 -25.22
CA ALA A 658 7.00 -30.41 -24.47
C ALA A 658 6.48 -31.85 -24.23
N PRO A 659 5.93 -32.13 -23.03
CA PRO A 659 5.35 -33.42 -22.70
C PRO A 659 4.07 -33.68 -23.50
N ASP A 660 3.73 -34.96 -23.69
CA ASP A 660 2.46 -35.33 -24.30
C ASP A 660 1.30 -35.10 -23.31
N TYR A 661 0.70 -33.91 -23.37
CA TYR A 661 -0.42 -33.52 -22.52
C TYR A 661 -1.62 -34.47 -22.62
N SER A 662 -1.80 -35.19 -23.73
CA SER A 662 -2.91 -36.14 -23.92
C SER A 662 -2.89 -37.31 -22.92
N ARG A 663 -1.75 -37.54 -22.25
CA ARG A 663 -1.59 -38.55 -21.21
C ARG A 663 -2.26 -38.18 -19.88
N THR A 664 -2.65 -36.92 -19.70
CA THR A 664 -3.46 -36.49 -18.54
C THR A 664 -4.91 -36.98 -18.66
N PRO A 665 -5.65 -37.12 -17.54
CA PRO A 665 -7.08 -37.39 -17.60
C PRO A 665 -7.86 -36.32 -18.37
N PHE A 666 -8.60 -36.68 -19.41
CA PHE A 666 -9.44 -35.71 -20.14
C PHE A 666 -10.42 -34.96 -19.22
N LEU A 667 -10.96 -35.65 -18.21
CA LEU A 667 -11.80 -35.09 -17.17
C LEU A 667 -11.34 -35.60 -15.79
N LEU A 668 -11.25 -34.68 -14.85
CA LEU A 668 -11.13 -34.92 -13.42
C LEU A 668 -12.51 -34.75 -12.80
N GLN A 669 -13.08 -35.86 -12.31
CA GLN A 669 -14.43 -35.92 -11.76
C GLN A 669 -14.40 -36.33 -10.30
N ALA A 670 -15.39 -35.87 -9.55
CA ALA A 670 -15.62 -36.28 -8.18
C ALA A 670 -15.66 -37.81 -8.04
N ARG A 671 -15.24 -38.30 -6.87
CA ARG A 671 -15.42 -39.70 -6.49
C ARG A 671 -16.88 -40.13 -6.61
N ARG A 672 -17.11 -41.38 -6.97
CA ARG A 672 -18.46 -41.92 -7.17
C ARG A 672 -18.62 -43.33 -6.63
N VAL A 673 -19.81 -43.65 -6.14
CA VAL A 673 -20.16 -44.98 -5.61
C VAL A 673 -19.95 -46.08 -6.66
N ALA A 674 -20.19 -45.76 -7.94
CA ALA A 674 -20.05 -46.70 -9.05
C ALA A 674 -18.58 -47.04 -9.38
N GLU A 675 -17.61 -46.32 -8.81
CA GLU A 675 -16.18 -46.58 -8.98
C GLU A 675 -15.67 -47.37 -7.77
N PRO A 676 -15.42 -48.70 -7.88
CA PRO A 676 -15.04 -49.52 -6.73
C PRO A 676 -13.77 -49.05 -6.03
N THR A 677 -12.86 -48.41 -6.78
CA THR A 677 -11.59 -47.87 -6.30
C THR A 677 -11.75 -46.61 -5.44
N ASP A 678 -12.94 -46.00 -5.46
CA ASP A 678 -13.34 -44.84 -4.66
C ASP A 678 -14.11 -45.21 -3.38
N ALA A 679 -14.30 -46.48 -3.05
CA ALA A 679 -14.97 -46.84 -1.80
C ALA A 679 -14.20 -46.28 -0.58
N PRO A 680 -14.90 -45.84 0.48
CA PRO A 680 -14.27 -45.26 1.66
C PRO A 680 -13.36 -46.26 2.39
N PRO A 681 -12.38 -45.78 3.20
CA PRO A 681 -11.61 -46.61 4.11
C PRO A 681 -12.52 -47.46 5.03
N PRO A 682 -12.03 -48.62 5.52
CA PRO A 682 -12.78 -49.44 6.45
C PRO A 682 -13.21 -48.62 7.69
N LEU A 683 -14.33 -48.97 8.34
CA LEU A 683 -14.92 -48.26 9.50
C LEU A 683 -15.51 -46.86 9.23
N ARG A 684 -15.47 -46.36 7.98
CA ARG A 684 -16.24 -45.20 7.57
C ARG A 684 -17.23 -45.55 6.46
N PHE A 685 -18.34 -44.83 6.43
CA PHE A 685 -19.38 -45.00 5.41
C PHE A 685 -19.27 -43.90 4.36
N GLY A 686 -19.66 -44.22 3.13
CA GLY A 686 -19.64 -43.26 2.03
C GLY A 686 -20.83 -42.34 2.14
N ASP A 687 -20.64 -41.20 2.81
CA ASP A 687 -21.61 -40.14 3.02
C ASP A 687 -21.46 -39.01 1.98
N ALA A 688 -22.27 -37.97 2.11
CA ALA A 688 -22.18 -36.79 1.25
C ALA A 688 -20.82 -36.05 1.38
N ASP A 689 -20.14 -36.20 2.52
CA ASP A 689 -18.83 -35.60 2.75
C ASP A 689 -17.69 -36.41 2.08
N TRP A 690 -17.90 -37.70 1.79
CA TRP A 690 -16.96 -38.52 1.00
C TRP A 690 -17.19 -38.40 -0.51
N TYR A 691 -18.45 -38.45 -0.95
CA TYR A 691 -18.86 -38.28 -2.35
C TYR A 691 -19.28 -36.83 -2.61
N GLN A 692 -18.35 -35.91 -2.40
CA GLN A 692 -18.59 -34.48 -2.50
C GLN A 692 -18.95 -34.05 -3.92
N THR A 693 -19.89 -33.12 -4.04
CA THR A 693 -20.29 -32.53 -5.33
C THR A 693 -19.44 -31.34 -5.73
N PHE A 694 -18.76 -30.70 -4.79
CA PHE A 694 -17.89 -29.55 -5.03
C PHE A 694 -16.65 -29.56 -4.12
N TYR A 695 -15.60 -28.87 -4.55
CA TYR A 695 -14.40 -28.57 -3.77
C TYR A 695 -14.09 -27.07 -3.79
N PHE A 696 -13.33 -26.60 -2.80
CA PHE A 696 -12.76 -25.24 -2.80
C PHE A 696 -11.68 -25.12 -3.87
N THR A 697 -11.90 -24.26 -4.86
CA THR A 697 -11.03 -24.08 -6.01
C THR A 697 -10.36 -22.72 -6.01
N GLU A 698 -9.07 -22.72 -6.38
CA GLU A 698 -8.24 -21.54 -6.60
C GLU A 698 -7.99 -21.45 -8.12
N LEU A 699 -8.41 -20.37 -8.77
CA LEU A 699 -8.33 -20.29 -10.23
C LEU A 699 -7.88 -18.91 -10.70
N ILE A 700 -7.40 -18.85 -11.94
CA ILE A 700 -7.08 -17.59 -12.60
C ILE A 700 -8.40 -16.95 -13.06
N HIS A 701 -8.63 -15.71 -12.63
CA HIS A 701 -9.80 -14.94 -13.04
C HIS A 701 -9.65 -14.40 -14.47
N VAL A 702 -8.48 -13.85 -14.79
CA VAL A 702 -8.11 -13.31 -16.11
C VAL A 702 -6.92 -14.09 -16.66
N PRO A 703 -7.02 -14.76 -17.82
CA PRO A 703 -5.93 -15.57 -18.37
C PRO A 703 -4.59 -14.84 -18.33
N THR A 704 -3.56 -15.51 -17.80
CA THR A 704 -2.19 -14.99 -17.82
C THR A 704 -1.41 -15.76 -18.88
N PHE A 705 -0.66 -15.03 -19.70
CA PHE A 705 0.13 -15.60 -20.77
C PHE A 705 1.55 -15.03 -20.69
N ILE A 706 2.54 -15.91 -20.60
CA ILE A 706 3.94 -15.55 -20.46
C ILE A 706 4.67 -16.06 -21.70
N ARG A 707 5.41 -15.15 -22.36
CA ARG A 707 6.38 -15.50 -23.40
C ARG A 707 7.75 -15.04 -22.99
N GLU A 708 8.73 -15.87 -23.29
CA GLU A 708 10.12 -15.59 -23.01
C GLU A 708 10.98 -15.97 -24.23
N ASP A 709 12.07 -15.23 -24.43
CA ASP A 709 13.01 -15.50 -25.51
C ASP A 709 13.96 -16.64 -25.13
N VAL A 710 13.65 -17.86 -25.58
CA VAL A 710 14.43 -19.08 -25.31
C VAL A 710 15.72 -19.17 -26.12
N ASN A 711 15.91 -18.31 -27.12
CA ASN A 711 17.10 -18.30 -27.98
C ASN A 711 18.05 -17.11 -27.71
N GLY A 712 17.81 -16.32 -26.66
CA GLY A 712 18.71 -15.25 -26.24
C GLY A 712 18.70 -14.06 -27.20
N ALA A 713 19.81 -13.78 -27.89
CA ALA A 713 19.93 -12.61 -28.79
C ALA A 713 19.65 -12.94 -30.27
N LEU A 714 19.25 -14.18 -30.60
CA LEU A 714 18.99 -14.62 -31.97
C LEU A 714 17.51 -14.40 -32.35
N PRO A 715 17.18 -13.94 -33.58
CA PRO A 715 15.79 -13.72 -33.98
C PRO A 715 14.95 -15.01 -33.98
N GLY A 716 13.72 -14.94 -33.47
CA GLY A 716 12.71 -16.00 -33.57
C GLY A 716 12.59 -16.94 -32.36
N GLY A 717 12.97 -16.50 -31.16
CA GLY A 717 13.02 -17.33 -29.95
C GLY A 717 11.92 -17.16 -28.91
N GLU A 718 10.85 -16.39 -29.14
CA GLU A 718 9.77 -16.28 -28.14
C GLU A 718 8.90 -17.55 -28.07
N GLU A 719 8.94 -18.25 -26.94
CA GLU A 719 8.08 -19.40 -26.64
C GLU A 719 7.11 -19.09 -25.50
N SER A 720 5.94 -19.74 -25.49
CA SER A 720 5.04 -19.74 -24.34
C SER A 720 5.67 -20.56 -23.22
N THR A 721 5.82 -19.98 -22.02
CA THR A 721 6.47 -20.64 -20.88
C THR A 721 5.52 -20.96 -19.73
N LEU A 722 4.25 -20.54 -19.84
CA LEU A 722 3.18 -20.84 -18.89
C LEU A 722 2.04 -21.57 -19.60
N ASP A 723 1.99 -22.88 -19.42
CA ASP A 723 0.99 -23.75 -20.04
C ASP A 723 -0.23 -23.92 -19.12
N THR A 724 -1.43 -23.82 -19.68
CA THR A 724 -2.68 -24.17 -18.96
C THR A 724 -3.03 -25.63 -19.23
N LEU A 725 -3.12 -26.43 -18.17
CA LEU A 725 -3.40 -27.87 -18.26
C LEU A 725 -4.89 -28.19 -18.09
N TYR A 726 -5.54 -27.49 -17.15
CA TYR A 726 -6.96 -27.71 -16.84
C TYR A 726 -7.74 -26.40 -16.66
N TYR A 727 -9.00 -26.45 -17.10
CA TYR A 727 -10.05 -25.51 -16.74
C TYR A 727 -10.92 -26.09 -15.62
N ALA A 728 -11.33 -25.25 -14.66
CA ALA A 728 -12.36 -25.63 -13.70
C ALA A 728 -13.70 -25.88 -14.41
N THR A 729 -14.48 -26.83 -13.90
CA THR A 729 -15.83 -27.13 -14.43
C THR A 729 -16.84 -27.34 -13.30
N GLY A 730 -18.09 -26.93 -13.54
CA GLY A 730 -19.17 -27.04 -12.56
C GLY A 730 -19.01 -26.08 -11.37
N GLY A 731 -19.94 -26.15 -10.42
CA GLY A 731 -19.97 -25.24 -9.26
C GLY A 731 -20.13 -23.77 -9.67
N ALA A 732 -19.56 -22.86 -8.88
CA ALA A 732 -19.57 -21.41 -9.11
C ALA A 732 -18.29 -20.92 -9.84
N SER A 733 -17.54 -21.82 -10.49
CA SER A 733 -16.26 -21.51 -11.13
C SER A 733 -16.38 -20.71 -12.43
N GLY A 734 -17.55 -20.73 -13.09
CA GLY A 734 -17.73 -20.13 -14.42
C GLY A 734 -17.19 -21.01 -15.55
N PHE A 735 -17.02 -20.43 -16.75
CA PHE A 735 -16.57 -21.16 -17.94
C PHE A 735 -15.10 -20.85 -18.25
N ARG A 736 -14.31 -21.88 -18.62
CA ARG A 736 -12.91 -21.77 -19.11
C ARG A 736 -11.96 -20.97 -18.21
N ARG A 737 -12.01 -21.19 -16.90
CA ARG A 737 -11.06 -20.55 -15.97
C ARG A 737 -9.89 -21.49 -15.62
N PRO A 738 -8.64 -21.12 -15.90
CA PRO A 738 -7.48 -21.96 -15.60
C PRO A 738 -7.43 -22.31 -14.12
N VAL A 739 -7.30 -23.60 -13.81
CA VAL A 739 -7.20 -24.12 -12.44
C VAL A 739 -5.91 -24.92 -12.23
N MET A 740 -5.23 -25.30 -13.32
CA MET A 740 -3.92 -25.94 -13.26
C MET A 740 -3.01 -25.40 -14.35
N THR A 741 -1.80 -25.01 -13.98
CA THR A 741 -0.79 -24.49 -14.90
C THR A 741 0.58 -25.13 -14.67
N TYR A 742 1.42 -25.09 -15.70
CA TYR A 742 2.80 -25.54 -15.67
C TYR A 742 3.71 -24.44 -16.23
N TYR A 743 4.60 -23.93 -15.39
CA TYR A 743 5.64 -22.99 -15.78
C TYR A 743 6.98 -23.70 -15.99
N HIS A 744 7.64 -23.39 -17.11
CA HIS A 744 8.88 -24.03 -17.56
C HIS A 744 9.88 -23.08 -18.24
N GLY A 745 9.76 -21.78 -17.95
CA GLY A 745 10.60 -20.74 -18.57
C GLY A 745 12.02 -20.59 -18.02
N LEU A 746 12.62 -19.46 -18.36
CA LEU A 746 13.99 -18.99 -18.17
C LEU A 746 14.17 -17.99 -17.04
N ASP A 747 13.08 -17.49 -16.41
CA ASP A 747 13.16 -16.47 -15.35
C ASP A 747 14.00 -16.93 -14.14
N PHE A 748 14.32 -18.23 -14.07
CA PHE A 748 15.26 -18.80 -13.12
C PHE A 748 16.61 -19.09 -13.79
N PRO A 749 17.73 -18.54 -13.26
CA PRO A 749 19.05 -18.91 -13.73
C PRO A 749 19.23 -20.41 -13.60
N ALA A 750 19.82 -21.04 -14.62
CA ALA A 750 20.14 -22.46 -14.54
C ALA A 750 21.16 -22.66 -13.41
N PHE A 751 20.75 -23.32 -12.34
CA PHE A 751 21.67 -23.76 -11.30
C PHE A 751 22.17 -25.15 -11.70
N GLY A 752 23.42 -25.22 -12.16
CA GLY A 752 23.90 -26.40 -12.87
C GLY A 752 23.21 -26.57 -14.25
N GLN A 753 22.65 -27.75 -14.52
CA GLN A 753 21.97 -28.06 -15.80
C GLN A 753 20.43 -28.03 -15.73
N SER A 754 19.82 -27.68 -14.60
CA SER A 754 18.36 -27.76 -14.41
C SER A 754 17.74 -26.41 -14.08
N ARG A 755 16.60 -26.12 -14.72
CA ARG A 755 15.75 -24.96 -14.46
C ARG A 755 14.60 -25.36 -13.54
N ALA A 756 14.10 -24.41 -12.76
CA ALA A 756 12.92 -24.67 -11.93
C ALA A 756 11.71 -24.99 -12.82
N LYS A 757 10.90 -25.94 -12.35
CA LYS A 757 9.64 -26.33 -12.98
C LYS A 757 8.54 -26.21 -11.94
N ILE A 758 7.53 -25.40 -12.23
CA ILE A 758 6.49 -25.08 -11.25
C ILE A 758 5.14 -25.56 -11.78
N VAL A 759 4.51 -26.49 -11.06
CA VAL A 759 3.15 -26.94 -11.31
C VAL A 759 2.27 -26.38 -10.20
N PHE A 760 1.19 -25.71 -10.58
CA PHE A 760 0.18 -25.28 -9.62
C PHE A 760 -1.13 -25.95 -9.98
N SER A 761 -1.78 -26.58 -9.01
CA SER A 761 -3.13 -27.12 -9.12
C SER A 761 -4.01 -26.54 -8.02
N GLY A 762 -4.93 -25.65 -8.38
CA GLY A 762 -5.84 -24.99 -7.46
C GLY A 762 -6.97 -25.87 -6.93
N PHE A 763 -6.75 -27.18 -6.87
CA PHE A 763 -7.71 -28.17 -6.43
C PHE A 763 -7.06 -29.22 -5.51
N PRO A 764 -7.85 -29.89 -4.65
CA PRO A 764 -7.38 -31.01 -3.87
C PRO A 764 -7.47 -32.33 -4.65
N LEU A 765 -6.33 -32.98 -4.94
CA LEU A 765 -6.32 -34.26 -5.68
C LEU A 765 -7.18 -35.35 -5.05
N TRP A 766 -7.32 -35.35 -3.72
CA TRP A 766 -8.12 -36.35 -3.02
C TRP A 766 -9.62 -36.23 -3.36
N TYR A 767 -10.11 -35.09 -3.83
CA TYR A 767 -11.52 -34.95 -4.22
C TYR A 767 -11.88 -35.80 -5.45
N PHE A 768 -10.93 -35.99 -6.37
CA PHE A 768 -11.19 -36.70 -7.63
C PHE A 768 -11.16 -38.22 -7.47
N SER A 769 -11.74 -38.91 -8.45
CA SER A 769 -11.66 -40.37 -8.53
C SER A 769 -10.19 -40.82 -8.48
N ARG A 770 -9.94 -41.89 -7.73
CA ARG A 770 -8.59 -42.41 -7.50
C ARG A 770 -7.85 -42.72 -8.82
N PRO A 771 -8.44 -43.38 -9.83
CA PRO A 771 -7.74 -43.67 -11.08
C PRO A 771 -7.29 -42.41 -11.81
N GLN A 772 -8.12 -41.36 -11.83
CA GLN A 772 -7.80 -40.09 -12.47
C GLN A 772 -6.71 -39.33 -11.70
N ALA A 773 -6.79 -39.30 -10.36
CA ALA A 773 -5.75 -38.70 -9.53
C ALA A 773 -4.40 -39.43 -9.68
N MET A 774 -4.40 -40.75 -9.83
CA MET A 774 -3.20 -41.56 -10.10
C MET A 774 -2.59 -41.21 -11.46
N GLN A 775 -3.41 -41.15 -12.51
CA GLN A 775 -2.97 -40.80 -13.85
C GLN A 775 -2.38 -39.38 -13.90
N LEU A 776 -3.02 -38.41 -13.21
CA LEU A 776 -2.48 -37.05 -13.13
C LEU A 776 -1.17 -36.98 -12.32
N GLY A 777 -1.09 -37.68 -11.19
CA GLY A 777 0.14 -37.76 -10.40
C GLY A 777 1.28 -38.41 -11.19
N ASP A 778 0.99 -39.44 -11.99
CA ASP A 778 1.96 -40.07 -12.87
C ASP A 778 2.44 -39.11 -13.97
N PHE A 779 1.52 -38.35 -14.58
CA PHE A 779 1.89 -37.35 -15.57
C PHE A 779 2.82 -36.27 -14.99
N VAL A 780 2.47 -35.69 -13.84
CA VAL A 780 3.32 -34.66 -13.21
C VAL A 780 4.69 -35.21 -12.85
N LEU A 781 4.74 -36.38 -12.19
CA LEU A 781 6.01 -36.93 -11.72
C LEU A 781 6.89 -37.47 -12.85
N GLN A 782 6.34 -38.21 -13.81
CA GLN A 782 7.12 -38.82 -14.89
C GLN A 782 7.33 -37.84 -16.04
N ASP A 783 6.26 -37.26 -16.58
CA ASP A 783 6.31 -36.52 -17.84
C ASP A 783 6.78 -35.07 -17.65
N LEU A 784 6.41 -34.41 -16.54
CA LEU A 784 6.88 -33.05 -16.26
C LEU A 784 8.22 -33.04 -15.51
N PHE A 785 8.33 -33.84 -14.46
CA PHE A 785 9.46 -33.80 -13.53
C PHE A 785 10.56 -34.83 -13.82
N GLY A 786 10.26 -35.89 -14.58
CA GLY A 786 11.25 -36.88 -15.02
C GLY A 786 11.56 -37.98 -14.00
N HIS A 787 10.69 -38.20 -13.02
CA HIS A 787 10.85 -39.29 -12.04
C HIS A 787 10.49 -40.64 -12.64
N VAL A 788 11.19 -41.68 -12.18
CA VAL A 788 10.91 -43.06 -12.58
C VAL A 788 10.06 -43.73 -11.51
N ARG A 789 8.97 -44.37 -11.93
CA ARG A 789 8.19 -45.26 -11.06
C ARG A 789 8.77 -46.66 -11.10
N ASP A 790 8.91 -47.31 -9.94
CA ASP A 790 9.26 -48.72 -9.84
C ASP A 790 8.21 -49.57 -10.56
N ALA A 791 8.64 -50.27 -11.62
CA ALA A 791 7.77 -51.08 -12.44
C ALA A 791 7.21 -52.31 -11.69
N SER A 792 7.86 -52.71 -10.57
CA SER A 792 7.39 -53.80 -9.72
C SER A 792 6.31 -53.38 -8.71
N ALA A 793 6.10 -52.07 -8.54
CA ALA A 793 5.09 -51.53 -7.64
C ALA A 793 3.69 -51.67 -8.26
N ASP A 794 3.00 -52.75 -7.92
CA ASP A 794 1.66 -53.03 -8.44
C ASP A 794 0.62 -52.06 -7.87
N ARG A 795 -0.03 -51.33 -8.77
CA ARG A 795 -1.15 -50.44 -8.48
C ARG A 795 -2.51 -51.06 -8.86
N SER A 796 -2.51 -52.30 -9.32
CA SER A 796 -3.72 -53.06 -9.61
C SER A 796 -4.50 -53.32 -8.32
N PHE A 797 -5.83 -53.30 -8.43
CA PHE A 797 -6.71 -53.44 -7.28
C PHE A 797 -7.11 -54.91 -7.12
N PRO A 798 -6.92 -55.54 -5.95
CA PRO A 798 -7.66 -56.74 -5.62
C PRO A 798 -9.13 -56.35 -5.51
N ILE A 799 -9.97 -56.91 -6.38
CA ILE A 799 -11.42 -56.84 -6.22
C ILE A 799 -11.74 -57.64 -4.96
N ALA A 800 -11.83 -56.99 -3.81
CA ALA A 800 -12.37 -57.63 -2.62
C ALA A 800 -13.85 -57.97 -2.90
N PRO A 801 -14.32 -59.20 -2.61
CA PRO A 801 -15.73 -59.50 -2.69
C PRO A 801 -16.44 -58.56 -1.72
N THR A 802 -17.46 -57.86 -2.20
CA THR A 802 -18.39 -57.11 -1.38
C THR A 802 -18.94 -58.05 -0.30
N GLY A 803 -18.41 -57.91 0.93
CA GLY A 803 -18.96 -58.57 2.09
C GLY A 803 -20.41 -58.11 2.25
N GLY A 804 -21.34 -59.01 1.97
CA GLY A 804 -22.76 -58.79 2.18
C GLY A 804 -22.98 -58.29 3.60
N ALA A 805 -23.78 -57.23 3.72
CA ALA A 805 -24.30 -56.77 4.98
C ALA A 805 -24.87 -57.97 5.75
N ALA A 806 -24.28 -58.28 6.90
CA ALA A 806 -24.91 -59.17 7.85
C ALA A 806 -26.23 -58.51 8.27
N SER A 807 -27.32 -59.05 7.73
CA SER A 807 -28.68 -58.84 8.20
C SER A 807 -28.72 -59.20 9.67
N ALA A 808 -28.71 -58.19 10.54
CA ALA A 808 -29.11 -58.34 11.92
C ALA A 808 -30.64 -58.34 11.97
N THR A 809 -31.23 -59.51 11.78
CA THR A 809 -32.61 -59.81 12.16
C THR A 809 -32.74 -59.69 13.67
N SER A 810 -33.18 -58.53 14.18
CA SER A 810 -33.75 -58.44 15.52
C SER A 810 -35.27 -58.55 15.42
N GLY A 811 -35.79 -59.73 15.77
CA GLY A 811 -37.20 -59.90 16.08
C GLY A 811 -37.54 -59.13 17.35
N ALA A 812 -38.57 -58.29 17.29
CA ALA A 812 -39.29 -57.84 18.47
C ALA A 812 -40.77 -57.63 18.09
N ALA A 813 -41.62 -58.19 18.95
CA ALA A 813 -43.02 -58.45 18.72
C ALA A 813 -43.89 -57.18 18.65
N ASN A 814 -44.94 -57.34 17.87
CA ASN A 814 -46.12 -56.49 17.69
C ASN A 814 -46.82 -56.15 19.02
N ARG A 815 -47.24 -54.88 19.23
CA ARG A 815 -48.54 -54.50 19.82
C ARG A 815 -48.77 -52.96 19.83
N GLY A 816 -49.57 -52.50 18.86
CA GLY A 816 -50.80 -51.71 19.08
C GLY A 816 -50.73 -50.21 19.40
N GLY A 817 -51.35 -49.39 18.53
CA GLY A 817 -52.03 -48.14 18.94
C GLY A 817 -51.76 -46.90 18.06
N PRO A 818 -52.77 -46.29 17.39
CA PRO A 818 -52.57 -45.25 16.37
C PRO A 818 -52.83 -43.81 16.87
N GLY A 819 -52.34 -42.81 16.14
CA GLY A 819 -52.98 -41.48 16.16
C GLY A 819 -52.09 -40.25 15.96
N ASN A 820 -52.12 -39.74 14.73
CA ASN A 820 -52.41 -38.36 14.33
C ASN A 820 -51.56 -37.13 14.77
N THR A 821 -51.26 -36.35 13.73
CA THR A 821 -51.30 -34.88 13.57
C THR A 821 -50.20 -33.99 14.13
N SER A 822 -49.44 -33.42 13.18
CA SER A 822 -49.25 -31.98 12.91
C SER A 822 -49.42 -30.97 14.06
N ALA A 823 -48.40 -30.14 14.31
CA ALA A 823 -48.50 -28.67 14.23
C ALA A 823 -47.19 -27.96 14.60
N THR A 824 -46.75 -27.12 13.67
CA THR A 824 -46.10 -25.82 13.86
C THR A 824 -46.41 -25.08 15.18
N ARG A 825 -45.40 -24.48 15.83
CA ARG A 825 -45.44 -23.03 16.12
C ARG A 825 -44.09 -22.41 16.49
N ALA A 826 -43.96 -21.20 15.96
CA ALA A 826 -42.93 -20.20 16.12
C ALA A 826 -42.63 -19.77 17.56
N ALA A 827 -41.39 -19.33 17.72
CA ALA A 827 -40.80 -18.68 18.88
C ALA A 827 -41.49 -17.34 19.23
N ARG A 828 -41.54 -17.05 20.53
CA ARG A 828 -41.80 -15.72 21.08
C ARG A 828 -40.73 -15.41 22.12
N ASN A 829 -40.11 -14.25 21.96
CA ASN A 829 -39.10 -13.64 22.83
C ASN A 829 -39.57 -13.50 24.28
N GLY A 830 -38.60 -13.62 25.20
CA GLY A 830 -38.69 -13.17 26.59
C GLY A 830 -37.33 -12.68 27.10
N ARG A 831 -37.17 -11.35 27.15
CA ARG A 831 -36.41 -10.60 28.18
C ARG A 831 -36.94 -11.05 29.56
N GLU A 832 -36.20 -11.17 30.65
CA GLU A 832 -35.30 -10.23 31.32
C GLU A 832 -34.62 -10.97 32.49
N ARG A 833 -33.29 -10.83 32.63
CA ARG A 833 -32.59 -10.27 33.82
C ARG A 833 -31.09 -10.20 33.54
#